data_AF-A0A839FFZ8-F1
#
_entry.id   AF-A0A839FFZ8-F1
#
_cell.length_a   1.000
_cell.length_b   1.000
_cell.length_c   1.000
_cell.angle_alpha   90.00
_cell.angle_beta   90.00
_cell.angle_gamma   90.00
#
_symmetry.space_group_name_H-M   'P 1'
#
loop_
_entity.id
_entity.type
_entity.pdbx_description
1 polymer ?
#
loop_
_entity_poly.entity_id
_entity_poly.type
_entity_poly.pdbx_seq_one_letter_code
_entity_poly.pdbx_strand_id
1 'polypeptide(L)'
;MASGAIAVFACGVSSPASAQDANTKNYSVKFMAFNIWNLGANSKIWDPAQKQAGNLVYTDAMKQLLRSVAPDVLVLPELNNNGSATFKGTSVADWFAQNTLDVMNSGPRKQDSFVTAQKNPDEGAKGSGSIFSSVAFQNLPGDSVRINPGNGFPTAIVNSVHLNYYDESTNRIRQSKELNIAAAASPIPTVILGDFNAGDISERGLNRKEQQLLVIKAAGGNSFYKKLANEYLALADTAKYRQTIQDAFPGKNIDSLSWAQWGTALETAMKAGKDTGLQDETYPVADNLPVTMNILKKQYQLFQLERNREQFQPSRVGDERATWTSDGEDATNTWASWDRVTIDHIMMSRPFAKWTEIGDTGKSTGNLSGSARLPSGGSLSDHEPVAQDLRWIGPQLENYTDSAGEKTRLVWGSGAYNFAGRNKEFYLTRNNNRNDVYLGQIADADGNPILTGLTLAEKKTLLNCKSTDARFQQAIKDYCIDDHSFIGETLVTDGGTVIVDEDAALGGRQAKLRLAYGGLRVVGQSMHNLDRAVSLEQPSWIDISDAGNSVSVDQGVTGAGSLTKLGDGTLVFASANSYTGGTFVEKGTLKSGVAGGFVNGTNYQVNGGSLDLNNYSLSMSSLSGQGGSIKLGSASLGVNQTINTRYNGNIDGTGNLTKSGDGWLVLNGQNSYSGSTLINGGGLVIGDADHPGAKLTGNVTVGAGSTLGGIGTIGGLTVASGGTIAPGNSIGTLSVAGNVSLGAGSTYRVEIDPAGASDRIAASGSAVIAGANVDVVKVLGNYMPGRRYTILSADGGITGTFGNLSQNMPFVDLGLAYDPRTVYLDIARNKVLFPSVGVTANQRMTAAAVETLGGGNAVYDAVVLQASADEARAAFGRLSGEAHASTKTALVNSSQLL
;
A
#
# COMPACT_ATOMS: atom_id res chain seq x y z
N MET A 1 -3.13 56.12 -0.67
CA MET A 1 -2.50 56.13 0.67
C MET A 1 -2.29 54.65 1.02
N ALA A 2 -1.06 54.12 1.07
CA ALA A 2 0.03 54.40 2.03
C ALA A 2 -0.28 53.74 3.40
N SER A 3 0.56 52.85 3.98
CA SER A 3 1.91 52.40 3.61
C SER A 3 2.30 51.04 4.24
N GLY A 4 3.33 50.39 3.66
CA GLY A 4 4.32 49.59 4.40
C GLY A 4 4.01 48.08 4.60
N ALA A 5 4.99 47.18 4.63
CA ALA A 5 6.45 47.33 4.47
C ALA A 5 7.07 46.19 3.65
N ILE A 6 8.31 46.38 3.19
CA ILE A 6 9.05 45.48 2.29
C ILE A 6 10.23 44.86 3.03
N ALA A 7 10.51 43.59 2.77
CA ALA A 7 11.82 42.99 3.01
C ALA A 7 12.22 42.16 1.78
N VAL A 8 13.19 42.67 1.00
CA VAL A 8 13.84 41.95 -0.10
C VAL A 8 15.26 41.61 0.35
N PHE A 9 15.74 40.41 0.05
CA PHE A 9 17.17 40.15 -0.05
C PHE A 9 17.51 39.55 -1.42
N ALA A 10 18.69 39.88 -1.92
CA ALA A 10 18.99 39.80 -3.35
C ALA A 10 19.40 38.41 -3.84
N CYS A 11 19.13 38.14 -5.11
CA CYS A 11 19.52 36.90 -5.79
C CYS A 11 21.03 36.88 -6.08
N GLY A 12 21.72 35.83 -5.64
CA GLY A 12 23.08 35.50 -6.06
C GLY A 12 23.05 34.40 -7.12
N VAL A 13 23.33 34.74 -8.39
CA VAL A 13 23.33 33.79 -9.50
C VAL A 13 24.66 33.03 -9.60
N SER A 14 24.63 31.74 -9.32
CA SER A 14 25.60 30.77 -9.84
C SER A 14 25.09 30.14 -11.14
N SER A 15 25.99 29.83 -12.06
CA SER A 15 25.67 29.25 -13.37
C SER A 15 25.18 27.78 -13.26
N PRO A 16 24.36 27.31 -14.21
CA PRO A 16 23.68 26.02 -14.07
C PRO A 16 24.67 24.85 -14.18
N ALA A 17 24.65 23.98 -13.17
CA ALA A 17 25.06 22.59 -13.35
C ALA A 17 24.09 21.93 -14.35
N SER A 18 24.61 21.05 -15.21
CA SER A 18 23.81 20.30 -16.18
C SER A 18 22.71 19.48 -15.49
N ALA A 19 21.54 19.40 -16.12
CA ALA A 19 20.33 18.81 -15.56
C ALA A 19 20.55 17.50 -14.78
N GLN A 20 20.24 17.55 -13.48
CA GLN A 20 19.78 16.40 -12.70
C GLN A 20 18.31 16.64 -12.35
N ASP A 21 17.48 15.60 -12.40
CA ASP A 21 16.03 15.73 -12.29
C ASP A 21 15.56 16.32 -10.95
N ALA A 22 14.53 17.16 -11.00
CA ALA A 22 13.89 17.78 -9.85
C ALA A 22 13.12 16.80 -8.92
N ASN A 23 13.41 15.50 -9.00
CA ASN A 23 12.89 14.42 -8.16
C ASN A 23 13.98 13.73 -7.31
N THR A 24 15.26 14.09 -7.45
CA THR A 24 16.37 13.37 -6.79
C THR A 24 16.57 13.75 -5.32
N LYS A 25 15.59 13.45 -4.46
CA LYS A 25 15.91 12.99 -3.10
C LYS A 25 16.84 11.78 -3.27
N ASN A 26 18.09 11.88 -2.84
CA ASN A 26 19.06 10.82 -3.02
C ASN A 26 19.06 9.91 -1.78
N TYR A 27 18.17 8.92 -1.75
CA TYR A 27 17.93 7.98 -0.65
C TYR A 27 19.11 7.02 -0.38
N SER A 28 20.32 7.54 -0.23
CA SER A 28 21.55 6.75 -0.06
C SER A 28 22.49 7.37 0.95
N VAL A 29 23.24 6.54 1.69
CA VAL A 29 24.33 6.95 2.57
C VAL A 29 25.56 6.13 2.23
N LYS A 30 26.69 6.80 1.99
CA LYS A 30 27.96 6.09 1.81
C LYS A 30 28.61 5.81 3.15
N PHE A 31 28.74 4.53 3.47
CA PHE A 31 29.46 4.05 4.64
C PHE A 31 30.87 3.58 4.24
N MET A 32 31.86 3.81 5.10
CA MET A 32 33.21 3.25 5.01
C MET A 32 33.67 2.77 6.38
N ALA A 33 34.44 1.67 6.41
CA ALA A 33 35.14 1.20 7.60
C ALA A 33 36.53 0.65 7.28
N PHE A 34 37.46 0.81 8.22
CA PHE A 34 38.76 0.13 8.27
C PHE A 34 39.40 0.17 9.65
N ASN A 35 40.16 -0.89 9.98
CA ASN A 35 40.98 -0.96 11.20
C ASN A 35 42.38 -0.35 11.06
N ILE A 36 42.95 0.03 12.20
CA ILE A 36 44.29 0.64 12.33
C ILE A 36 45.17 -0.26 13.21
N TRP A 37 45.34 -1.51 12.78
CA TRP A 37 45.93 -2.60 13.55
C TRP A 37 47.40 -2.38 13.97
N ASN A 38 48.15 -1.55 13.24
CA ASN A 38 49.61 -1.52 13.35
C ASN A 38 50.23 -0.11 13.28
N LEU A 39 50.79 0.35 14.40
CA LEU A 39 51.64 1.54 14.51
C LEU A 39 53.15 1.24 14.33
N GLY A 40 53.55 -0.03 14.24
CA GLY A 40 54.91 -0.49 13.98
C GLY A 40 55.38 -0.31 12.53
N ALA A 41 56.65 -0.64 12.26
CA ALA A 41 57.37 -0.28 11.04
C ALA A 41 56.76 -0.80 9.71
N ASN A 42 56.03 -1.92 9.75
CA ASN A 42 55.56 -2.60 8.53
C ASN A 42 54.29 -1.98 7.92
N SER A 43 53.56 -1.17 8.70
CA SER A 43 52.26 -0.58 8.34
C SER A 43 52.35 0.45 7.21
N LYS A 44 51.53 0.28 6.16
CA LYS A 44 51.62 1.02 4.89
C LYS A 44 50.65 2.20 4.73
N ILE A 45 49.71 2.38 5.67
CA ILE A 45 48.82 3.56 5.72
C ILE A 45 49.55 4.85 6.11
N TRP A 46 50.72 4.77 6.76
CA TRP A 46 51.47 5.91 7.28
C TRP A 46 52.62 6.34 6.37
N ASP A 47 52.85 7.65 6.25
CA ASP A 47 54.05 8.22 5.63
C ASP A 47 55.30 7.84 6.45
N PRO A 48 56.30 7.14 5.86
CA PRO A 48 57.45 6.66 6.60
C PRO A 48 58.34 7.75 7.22
N ALA A 49 58.44 8.92 6.58
CA ALA A 49 59.31 10.00 7.04
C ALA A 49 58.67 10.78 8.19
N GLN A 50 57.37 11.08 8.09
CA GLN A 50 56.59 11.67 9.17
C GLN A 50 56.55 10.75 10.39
N LYS A 51 56.40 9.44 10.16
CA LYS A 51 56.43 8.43 11.22
C LYS A 51 57.77 8.35 11.93
N GLN A 52 58.89 8.46 11.21
CA GLN A 52 60.23 8.58 11.81
C GLN A 52 60.41 9.88 12.60
N ALA A 53 59.72 10.97 12.24
CA ALA A 53 59.70 12.21 13.00
C ALA A 53 58.78 12.18 14.25
N GLY A 54 57.95 11.14 14.39
CA GLY A 54 56.99 10.97 15.49
C GLY A 54 55.57 11.46 15.19
N ASN A 55 55.19 11.60 13.92
CA ASN A 55 53.88 12.05 13.45
C ASN A 55 53.17 10.91 12.68
N LEU A 56 51.85 10.73 12.84
CA LEU A 56 51.09 9.64 12.19
C LEU A 56 50.40 10.08 10.89
N VAL A 57 51.11 10.80 10.02
CA VAL A 57 50.52 11.34 8.77
C VAL A 57 50.23 10.20 7.79
N TYR A 58 49.04 10.19 7.18
CA TYR A 58 48.68 9.22 6.14
C TYR A 58 49.58 9.28 4.89
N THR A 59 49.82 8.16 4.22
CA THR A 59 50.39 8.15 2.86
C THR A 59 49.46 8.84 1.86
N ASP A 60 50.00 9.42 0.79
CA ASP A 60 49.17 10.08 -0.24
C ASP A 60 48.21 9.11 -0.95
N ALA A 61 48.54 7.82 -1.02
CA ALA A 61 47.63 6.77 -1.48
C ALA A 61 46.40 6.65 -0.56
N MET A 62 46.59 6.63 0.77
CA MET A 62 45.48 6.59 1.73
C MET A 62 44.69 7.91 1.73
N LYS A 63 45.36 9.07 1.64
CA LYS A 63 44.69 10.37 1.46
C LYS A 63 43.87 10.42 0.16
N GLN A 64 44.36 9.79 -0.92
CA GLN A 64 43.64 9.70 -2.19
C GLN A 64 42.43 8.78 -2.07
N LEU A 65 42.54 7.61 -1.42
CA LEU A 65 41.44 6.69 -1.18
C LEU A 65 40.29 7.37 -0.41
N LEU A 66 40.60 8.00 0.73
CA LEU A 66 39.62 8.72 1.55
C LEU A 66 38.88 9.81 0.74
N ARG A 67 39.61 10.57 -0.09
CA ARG A 67 39.02 11.60 -0.96
C ARG A 67 38.28 11.05 -2.18
N SER A 68 38.60 9.85 -2.66
CA SER A 68 37.89 9.22 -3.79
C SER A 68 36.61 8.51 -3.36
N VAL A 69 36.61 7.88 -2.18
CA VAL A 69 35.40 7.32 -1.57
C VAL A 69 34.50 8.48 -1.10
N ALA A 70 35.07 9.44 -0.37
CA ALA A 70 34.37 10.57 0.26
C ALA A 70 33.12 10.13 1.05
N PRO A 71 33.26 9.20 2.02
CA PRO A 71 32.13 8.59 2.73
C PRO A 71 31.29 9.63 3.47
N ASP A 72 30.01 9.34 3.67
CA ASP A 72 29.10 10.14 4.50
C ASP A 72 29.22 9.77 5.98
N VAL A 73 29.54 8.50 6.25
CA VAL A 73 29.91 7.98 7.56
C VAL A 73 31.18 7.14 7.42
N LEU A 74 32.22 7.49 8.17
CA LEU A 74 33.43 6.68 8.35
C LEU A 74 33.42 6.12 9.77
N VAL A 75 33.54 4.80 9.90
CA VAL A 75 33.72 4.08 11.16
C VAL A 75 35.14 3.54 11.21
N LEU A 76 35.84 3.73 12.32
CA LEU A 76 37.18 3.17 12.53
C LEU A 76 37.11 2.30 13.79
N PRO A 77 36.95 0.96 13.66
CA PRO A 77 36.59 0.12 14.79
C PRO A 77 37.70 -0.01 15.84
N GLU A 78 38.97 -0.04 15.40
CA GLU A 78 40.14 0.02 16.27
C GLU A 78 41.13 1.10 15.80
N LEU A 79 41.42 2.09 16.66
CA LEU A 79 42.42 3.14 16.43
C LEU A 79 43.84 2.79 16.91
N ASN A 80 44.00 1.88 17.88
CA ASN A 80 45.31 1.47 18.42
C ASN A 80 45.23 0.12 19.17
N ASN A 81 46.07 -0.84 18.80
CA ASN A 81 46.20 -2.14 19.43
C ASN A 81 47.52 -2.26 20.22
N ASN A 82 47.44 -2.50 21.54
CA ASN A 82 48.55 -2.87 22.44
C ASN A 82 49.84 -1.99 22.46
N GLY A 83 49.84 -0.78 21.91
CA GLY A 83 51.04 0.07 21.82
C GLY A 83 51.23 1.07 22.96
N SER A 84 52.27 0.92 23.78
CA SER A 84 52.69 1.91 24.81
C SER A 84 53.48 3.11 24.24
N ALA A 85 53.16 3.54 23.02
CA ALA A 85 53.97 4.47 22.25
C ALA A 85 53.61 5.94 22.55
N THR A 86 54.55 6.69 23.14
CA THR A 86 54.42 8.12 23.44
C THR A 86 54.79 8.98 22.24
N PHE A 87 53.79 9.49 21.54
CA PHE A 87 53.93 10.46 20.44
C PHE A 87 53.90 11.91 20.94
N LYS A 88 54.26 12.88 20.08
CA LYS A 88 54.32 14.31 20.44
C LYS A 88 52.99 15.02 20.11
N GLY A 89 52.12 15.18 21.10
CA GLY A 89 50.90 15.97 20.96
C GLY A 89 49.89 15.80 22.10
N THR A 90 48.62 16.08 21.81
CA THR A 90 47.46 15.50 22.50
C THR A 90 47.42 13.97 22.30
N SER A 91 46.38 13.27 22.76
CA SER A 91 46.36 11.81 22.65
C SER A 91 46.45 11.36 21.19
N VAL A 92 46.93 10.13 20.97
CA VAL A 92 47.05 9.52 19.63
C VAL A 92 45.71 9.58 18.90
N ALA A 93 44.59 9.35 19.61
CA ALA A 93 43.25 9.43 19.05
C ALA A 93 42.86 10.85 18.63
N ASP A 94 43.20 11.89 19.40
CA ASP A 94 42.86 13.29 19.08
C ASP A 94 43.60 13.77 17.83
N TRP A 95 44.91 13.53 17.79
CA TRP A 95 45.76 13.91 16.65
C TRP A 95 45.36 13.17 15.38
N PHE A 96 45.05 11.87 15.52
CA PHE A 96 44.60 11.04 14.42
C PHE A 96 43.21 11.45 13.91
N ALA A 97 42.29 11.79 14.81
CA ALA A 97 40.97 12.30 14.46
C ALA A 97 41.10 13.61 13.66
N GLN A 98 41.92 14.56 14.11
CA GLN A 98 42.23 15.80 13.38
C GLN A 98 42.73 15.50 11.95
N ASN A 99 43.71 14.62 11.79
CA ASN A 99 44.26 14.29 10.47
C ASN A 99 43.28 13.55 9.55
N THR A 100 42.34 12.79 10.11
CA THR A 100 41.27 12.11 9.37
C THR A 100 40.17 13.10 8.94
N LEU A 101 39.79 14.03 9.83
CA LEU A 101 38.91 15.15 9.53
C LEU A 101 39.51 16.03 8.42
N ASP A 102 40.75 16.50 8.60
CA ASP A 102 41.45 17.38 7.64
C ASP A 102 41.52 16.77 6.24
N VAL A 103 41.82 15.47 6.11
CA VAL A 103 41.91 14.79 4.81
C VAL A 103 40.56 14.68 4.09
N MET A 104 39.45 14.46 4.82
CA MET A 104 38.12 14.41 4.21
C MET A 104 37.54 15.82 3.96
N ASN A 105 37.86 16.77 4.83
CA ASN A 105 37.56 18.18 4.67
C ASN A 105 38.35 18.81 3.51
N SER A 106 39.57 18.37 3.20
CA SER A 106 40.40 18.96 2.12
C SER A 106 39.85 18.80 0.69
N GLY A 107 38.68 18.17 0.51
CA GLY A 107 38.00 18.00 -0.78
C GLY A 107 36.90 19.05 -1.02
N PRO A 108 36.61 19.42 -2.28
CA PRO A 108 35.69 20.51 -2.66
C PRO A 108 34.19 20.19 -2.44
N ARG A 109 33.85 19.37 -1.44
CA ARG A 109 32.46 18.93 -1.13
C ARG A 109 32.12 18.83 0.35
N LYS A 110 33.09 18.85 1.28
CA LYS A 110 32.87 18.48 2.69
C LYS A 110 33.59 19.35 3.75
N GLN A 111 34.13 20.51 3.35
CA GLN A 111 35.15 21.28 4.10
C GLN A 111 34.91 21.53 5.61
N ASP A 112 33.66 21.67 6.06
CA ASP A 112 33.34 21.99 7.47
C ASP A 112 32.37 20.96 8.11
N SER A 113 32.23 19.76 7.53
CA SER A 113 31.05 18.92 7.74
C SER A 113 31.19 17.78 8.76
N PHE A 114 32.40 17.28 9.02
CA PHE A 114 32.60 16.14 9.91
C PHE A 114 32.82 16.56 11.38
N VAL A 115 32.13 15.87 12.30
CA VAL A 115 32.38 15.92 13.75
C VAL A 115 32.52 14.48 14.27
N THR A 116 33.14 14.29 15.44
CA THR A 116 33.54 12.99 16.00
C THR A 116 32.70 12.48 17.16
N ALA A 117 32.57 11.16 17.23
CA ALA A 117 32.27 10.42 18.46
C ALA A 117 33.51 9.61 18.88
N GLN A 118 34.11 9.94 20.03
CA GLN A 118 35.20 9.18 20.66
C GLN A 118 34.64 8.24 21.73
N LYS A 119 35.25 7.05 21.87
CA LYS A 119 34.93 6.04 22.90
C LYS A 119 35.21 6.55 24.32
N ASN A 120 34.44 6.06 25.30
CA ASN A 120 34.71 6.29 26.73
C ASN A 120 36.00 5.55 27.17
N PRO A 121 37.01 6.20 27.77
CA PRO A 121 38.34 5.64 27.96
C PRO A 121 38.48 4.54 29.05
N ASP A 122 37.40 4.16 29.74
CA ASP A 122 37.45 3.27 30.90
C ASP A 122 37.57 1.76 30.57
N GLU A 123 37.40 1.36 29.31
CA GLU A 123 37.77 -0.01 28.88
C GLU A 123 39.28 -0.11 28.67
N GLY A 124 39.96 -0.74 29.62
CA GLY A 124 41.40 -0.62 29.87
C GLY A 124 42.34 -0.77 28.67
N ALA A 125 42.73 0.37 28.09
CA ALA A 125 43.90 0.56 27.24
C ALA A 125 44.00 -0.27 25.94
N LYS A 126 42.88 -0.83 25.44
CA LYS A 126 42.85 -1.59 24.17
C LYS A 126 41.62 -1.22 23.34
N GLY A 127 41.78 -0.98 22.04
CA GLY A 127 40.67 -0.91 21.09
C GLY A 127 39.65 0.20 21.36
N SER A 128 40.07 1.47 21.24
CA SER A 128 39.12 2.56 21.08
C SER A 128 38.73 2.72 19.61
N GLY A 129 37.43 2.59 19.32
CA GLY A 129 36.86 2.94 18.02
C GLY A 129 36.50 4.43 17.94
N SER A 130 36.14 4.90 16.74
CA SER A 130 35.57 6.24 16.53
C SER A 130 34.71 6.33 15.28
N ILE A 131 33.66 7.13 15.34
CA ILE A 131 32.73 7.38 14.22
C ILE A 131 32.84 8.86 13.82
N PHE A 132 32.90 9.09 12.50
CA PHE A 132 32.97 10.39 11.84
C PHE A 132 31.81 10.47 10.85
N SER A 133 30.95 11.49 10.96
CA SER A 133 29.81 11.67 10.04
C SER A 133 29.79 13.07 9.46
N SER A 134 29.62 13.17 8.13
CA SER A 134 29.39 14.44 7.42
C SER A 134 27.90 14.77 7.24
N VAL A 135 27.02 13.88 7.68
CA VAL A 135 25.57 14.15 7.82
C VAL A 135 25.25 14.47 9.28
N ALA A 136 24.13 15.15 9.53
CA ALA A 136 23.71 15.52 10.89
C ALA A 136 23.62 14.28 11.79
N PHE A 137 24.13 14.37 13.01
CA PHE A 137 24.15 13.23 13.94
C PHE A 137 24.04 13.63 15.41
N GLN A 138 23.84 12.62 16.26
CA GLN A 138 23.76 12.71 17.72
C GLN A 138 24.50 11.52 18.35
N ASN A 139 25.40 11.79 19.29
CA ASN A 139 26.07 10.74 20.08
C ASN A 139 25.07 10.03 20.99
N LEU A 140 25.16 8.69 21.06
CA LEU A 140 24.40 7.84 21.97
C LEU A 140 25.35 7.15 22.98
N PRO A 141 24.84 6.57 24.07
CA PRO A 141 25.64 5.70 24.93
C PRO A 141 26.12 4.44 24.17
N GLY A 142 27.33 3.97 24.50
CA GLY A 142 27.87 2.68 24.03
C GLY A 142 28.23 2.65 22.54
N ASP A 143 29.33 3.32 22.17
CA ASP A 143 30.01 3.27 20.86
C ASP A 143 29.07 3.38 19.63
N SER A 144 28.01 4.18 19.80
CA SER A 144 26.87 4.30 18.87
C SER A 144 26.54 5.77 18.55
N VAL A 145 26.18 6.04 17.29
CA VAL A 145 25.81 7.38 16.79
C VAL A 145 24.49 7.31 16.02
N ARG A 146 23.53 8.17 16.34
CA ARG A 146 22.30 8.35 15.55
C ARG A 146 22.58 9.34 14.42
N ILE A 147 22.53 8.90 13.16
CA ILE A 147 22.66 9.75 11.97
C ILE A 147 21.28 10.14 11.41
N ASN A 148 21.18 11.32 10.82
CA ASN A 148 20.05 11.78 10.01
C ASN A 148 20.59 12.34 8.67
N PRO A 149 20.53 11.55 7.59
CA PRO A 149 21.04 11.96 6.28
C PRO A 149 20.28 13.10 5.59
N GLY A 150 19.04 13.40 6.01
CA GLY A 150 18.17 14.43 5.43
C GLY A 150 17.74 14.21 3.96
N ASN A 151 18.30 13.21 3.28
CA ASN A 151 18.21 13.01 1.83
C ASN A 151 17.10 12.04 1.37
N GLY A 152 16.35 11.47 2.32
CA GLY A 152 15.32 10.45 2.10
C GLY A 152 15.68 9.08 2.68
N PHE A 153 16.96 8.78 2.88
CA PHE A 153 17.39 7.66 3.70
C PHE A 153 16.94 7.92 5.16
N PRO A 154 16.42 6.92 5.89
CA PRO A 154 15.90 7.13 7.24
C PRO A 154 16.97 7.55 8.26
N THR A 155 16.54 8.16 9.36
CA THR A 155 17.36 8.23 10.58
C THR A 155 17.79 6.82 10.95
N ALA A 156 19.08 6.63 11.22
CA ALA A 156 19.67 5.33 11.54
C ALA A 156 20.60 5.44 12.75
N ILE A 157 20.82 4.32 13.44
CA ILE A 157 21.90 4.18 14.43
C ILE A 157 23.09 3.52 13.71
N VAL A 158 24.30 3.98 14.01
CA VAL A 158 25.56 3.41 13.52
C VAL A 158 26.36 2.98 14.74
N ASN A 159 26.72 1.70 14.84
CA ASN A 159 27.57 1.20 15.92
C ASN A 159 28.95 0.83 15.36
N SER A 160 29.98 1.13 16.15
CA SER A 160 31.36 0.67 15.93
C SER A 160 31.59 -0.62 16.73
N VAL A 161 31.99 -1.70 16.08
CA VAL A 161 32.21 -3.01 16.74
C VAL A 161 33.65 -3.48 16.56
N HIS A 162 34.34 -3.83 17.65
CA HIS A 162 35.63 -4.52 17.59
C HIS A 162 35.62 -5.70 18.57
N LEU A 163 35.44 -6.90 18.03
CA LEU A 163 35.50 -8.14 18.82
C LEU A 163 36.97 -8.56 18.93
N ASN A 164 37.56 -8.58 20.12
CA ASN A 164 39.03 -8.67 20.24
C ASN A 164 39.54 -10.12 20.31
N TYR A 165 40.63 -10.42 19.59
CA TYR A 165 41.20 -11.78 19.53
C TYR A 165 41.98 -12.17 20.78
N TYR A 166 42.30 -11.20 21.64
CA TYR A 166 42.81 -11.43 22.99
C TYR A 166 41.72 -11.80 24.00
N ASP A 167 40.45 -11.59 23.67
CA ASP A 167 39.34 -11.96 24.55
C ASP A 167 39.10 -13.48 24.51
N GLU A 168 38.53 -14.00 25.59
CA GLU A 168 37.90 -15.33 25.56
C GLU A 168 36.65 -15.30 24.66
N SER A 169 36.34 -16.42 24.00
CA SER A 169 35.12 -16.56 23.17
C SER A 169 33.83 -16.27 23.96
N THR A 170 33.85 -16.50 25.28
CA THR A 170 32.79 -16.13 26.24
C THR A 170 32.43 -14.63 26.19
N ASN A 171 33.40 -13.74 25.96
CA ASN A 171 33.18 -12.29 25.84
C ASN A 171 32.57 -11.93 24.48
N ARG A 172 33.12 -12.44 23.37
CA ARG A 172 32.60 -12.15 22.01
C ARG A 172 31.18 -12.69 21.80
N ILE A 173 30.88 -13.88 22.34
CA ILE A 173 29.53 -14.45 22.38
C ILE A 173 28.58 -13.54 23.17
N ARG A 174 29.01 -12.97 24.30
CA ARG A 174 28.20 -12.02 25.08
C ARG A 174 27.94 -10.74 24.29
N GLN A 175 28.98 -10.09 23.75
CA GLN A 175 28.85 -8.87 22.93
C GLN A 175 27.92 -9.07 21.72
N SER A 176 28.02 -10.22 21.04
CA SER A 176 27.16 -10.57 19.90
C SER A 176 25.69 -10.74 20.29
N LYS A 177 25.41 -11.29 21.48
CA LYS A 177 24.05 -11.37 22.05
C LYS A 177 23.52 -9.99 22.44
N GLU A 178 24.35 -9.15 23.04
CA GLU A 178 24.01 -7.77 23.43
C GLU A 178 23.67 -6.91 22.20
N LEU A 179 24.44 -7.01 21.11
CA LEU A 179 24.16 -6.36 19.82
C LEU A 179 22.83 -6.83 19.19
N ASN A 180 22.50 -8.11 19.28
CA ASN A 180 21.21 -8.64 18.83
C ASN A 180 20.03 -8.13 19.67
N ILE A 181 20.19 -8.09 21.00
CA ILE A 181 19.16 -7.59 21.93
C ILE A 181 18.90 -6.10 21.67
N ALA A 182 19.97 -5.30 21.50
CA ALA A 182 19.86 -3.89 21.16
C ALA A 182 19.18 -3.65 19.80
N ALA A 183 19.49 -4.48 18.79
CA ALA A 183 18.83 -4.42 17.48
C ALA A 183 17.33 -4.71 17.56
N ALA A 184 16.95 -5.81 18.23
CA ALA A 184 15.56 -6.23 18.36
C ALA A 184 14.70 -5.26 19.19
N ALA A 185 15.33 -4.50 20.09
CA ALA A 185 14.67 -3.45 20.87
C ALA A 185 14.62 -2.07 20.17
N SER A 186 15.29 -1.90 19.02
CA SER A 186 15.40 -0.60 18.35
C SER A 186 14.27 -0.36 17.32
N PRO A 187 13.47 0.70 17.45
CA PRO A 187 12.52 1.13 16.42
C PRO A 187 13.20 1.90 15.26
N ILE A 188 14.52 2.08 15.33
CA ILE A 188 15.36 2.79 14.36
C ILE A 188 16.30 1.77 13.70
N PRO A 189 16.51 1.79 12.36
CA PRO A 189 17.47 0.91 11.70
C PRO A 189 18.88 1.07 12.28
N THR A 190 19.49 -0.04 12.69
CA THR A 190 20.87 -0.07 13.19
C THR A 190 21.78 -0.66 12.12
N VAL A 191 22.80 0.09 11.71
CA VAL A 191 23.90 -0.38 10.87
C VAL A 191 25.09 -0.62 11.78
N ILE A 192 25.65 -1.84 11.77
CA ILE A 192 26.89 -2.16 12.47
C ILE A 192 28.03 -2.24 11.46
N LEU A 193 29.15 -1.60 11.81
CA LEU A 193 30.41 -1.66 11.07
C LEU A 193 31.51 -1.99 12.06
N GLY A 194 32.41 -2.90 11.68
CA GLY A 194 33.33 -3.44 12.67
C GLY A 194 34.29 -4.52 12.21
N ASP A 195 35.22 -4.82 13.11
CA ASP A 195 36.00 -6.05 13.12
C ASP A 195 35.15 -7.18 13.72
N PHE A 196 34.93 -8.21 12.91
CA PHE A 196 34.23 -9.43 13.29
C PHE A 196 35.12 -10.68 13.18
N ASN A 197 36.42 -10.56 12.80
CA ASN A 197 37.32 -11.71 12.58
C ASN A 197 38.33 -11.95 13.71
N ALA A 198 38.48 -10.99 14.60
CA ALA A 198 39.41 -11.06 15.71
C ALA A 198 38.85 -11.96 16.83
N GLY A 199 38.75 -13.27 16.54
CA GLY A 199 38.20 -14.26 17.46
C GLY A 199 38.68 -15.69 17.21
N ASP A 200 39.90 -15.99 17.67
CA ASP A 200 40.52 -17.31 17.48
C ASP A 200 40.65 -17.70 15.97
N ILE A 201 40.99 -18.95 15.68
CA ILE A 201 40.98 -19.51 14.32
C ILE A 201 39.54 -19.87 13.88
N SER A 202 38.69 -20.26 14.84
CA SER A 202 37.31 -20.69 14.58
C SER A 202 36.39 -19.61 14.01
N GLU A 203 36.57 -18.35 14.41
CA GLU A 203 35.72 -17.26 13.90
C GLU A 203 36.16 -16.74 12.52
N ARG A 204 37.21 -17.35 11.93
CA ARG A 204 37.73 -17.06 10.59
C ARG A 204 37.21 -18.00 9.49
N GLY A 205 36.47 -19.06 9.87
CA GLY A 205 35.89 -20.00 8.92
C GLY A 205 36.92 -20.89 8.23
N LEU A 206 36.73 -21.13 6.93
CA LEU A 206 37.35 -22.24 6.20
C LEU A 206 38.87 -22.10 6.01
N ASN A 207 39.64 -23.01 6.62
CA ASN A 207 41.09 -23.10 6.51
C ASN A 207 41.54 -23.92 5.28
N ARG A 208 42.33 -23.31 4.40
CA ARG A 208 43.12 -24.01 3.38
C ARG A 208 44.11 -24.98 4.04
N LYS A 209 44.50 -26.05 3.34
CA LYS A 209 45.50 -27.02 3.83
C LYS A 209 46.83 -26.37 4.25
N GLU A 210 47.23 -25.27 3.60
CA GLU A 210 48.40 -24.46 3.97
C GLU A 210 48.26 -23.83 5.37
N GLN A 211 47.05 -23.43 5.77
CA GLN A 211 46.74 -22.88 7.10
C GLN A 211 46.63 -24.00 8.14
N GLN A 212 45.94 -25.09 7.80
CA GLN A 212 45.83 -26.29 8.63
C GLN A 212 47.22 -26.80 9.06
N LEU A 213 48.22 -26.76 8.18
CA LEU A 213 49.59 -27.15 8.49
C LEU A 213 50.24 -26.32 9.60
N LEU A 214 49.92 -25.04 9.69
CA LEU A 214 50.49 -24.17 10.73
C LEU A 214 49.77 -24.38 12.07
N VAL A 215 48.49 -24.75 12.06
CA VAL A 215 47.79 -25.32 13.23
C VAL A 215 48.42 -26.65 13.66
N ILE A 216 48.65 -27.58 12.72
CA ILE A 216 49.34 -28.87 12.95
C ILE A 216 50.74 -28.65 13.55
N LYS A 217 51.52 -27.66 13.09
CA LYS A 217 52.83 -27.35 13.68
C LYS A 217 52.72 -26.82 15.12
N ALA A 218 51.71 -26.02 15.42
CA ALA A 218 51.51 -25.38 16.73
C ALA A 218 50.77 -26.26 17.76
N ALA A 219 50.06 -27.31 17.31
CA ALA A 219 49.27 -28.26 18.11
C ALA A 219 50.02 -28.92 19.29
N GLY A 220 51.36 -28.95 19.27
CA GLY A 220 52.15 -29.46 20.40
C GLY A 220 52.07 -28.59 21.66
N GLY A 221 51.78 -27.28 21.53
CA GLY A 221 51.80 -26.32 22.64
C GLY A 221 50.43 -25.75 23.02
N ASN A 222 49.36 -26.09 22.31
CA ASN A 222 48.01 -25.54 22.53
C ASN A 222 46.96 -26.65 22.35
N SER A 223 46.07 -26.83 23.34
CA SER A 223 45.05 -27.88 23.37
C SER A 223 43.95 -27.71 22.32
N PHE A 224 43.55 -26.48 22.00
CA PHE A 224 42.58 -26.15 20.96
C PHE A 224 43.17 -26.42 19.57
N TYR A 225 44.39 -25.93 19.29
CA TYR A 225 45.10 -26.26 18.05
C TYR A 225 45.33 -27.77 17.91
N LYS A 226 45.54 -28.49 19.02
CA LYS A 226 45.60 -29.95 19.01
C LYS A 226 44.29 -30.60 18.60
N LYS A 227 43.12 -30.09 19.03
CA LYS A 227 41.83 -30.59 18.53
C LYS A 227 41.71 -30.36 17.02
N LEU A 228 41.80 -29.10 16.58
CA LEU A 228 41.71 -28.71 15.17
C LEU A 228 42.62 -29.56 14.28
N ALA A 229 43.89 -29.72 14.68
CA ALA A 229 44.86 -30.52 13.94
C ALA A 229 44.49 -32.01 13.86
N ASN A 230 43.77 -32.58 14.83
CA ASN A 230 43.20 -33.93 14.69
C ASN A 230 41.97 -33.96 13.79
N GLU A 231 41.10 -32.94 13.84
CA GLU A 231 39.93 -32.86 12.95
C GLU A 231 40.35 -32.72 11.48
N TYR A 232 41.33 -31.87 11.17
CA TYR A 232 41.88 -31.73 9.81
C TYR A 232 42.55 -33.03 9.31
N LEU A 233 43.30 -33.72 10.17
CA LEU A 233 43.90 -35.01 9.80
C LEU A 233 42.87 -36.15 9.68
N ALA A 234 41.72 -36.06 10.36
CA ALA A 234 40.61 -37.00 10.19
C ALA A 234 39.83 -36.79 8.87
N LEU A 235 39.89 -35.59 8.28
CA LEU A 235 39.38 -35.30 6.93
C LEU A 235 40.41 -35.56 5.81
N ALA A 236 41.67 -35.86 6.17
CA ALA A 236 42.76 -36.08 5.24
C ALA A 236 42.90 -37.55 4.81
N ASP A 237 43.59 -37.79 3.69
CA ASP A 237 44.00 -39.13 3.29
C ASP A 237 45.08 -39.66 4.27
N THR A 238 44.63 -40.52 5.19
CA THR A 238 45.45 -41.11 6.27
C THR A 238 46.63 -41.94 5.76
N ALA A 239 46.55 -42.52 4.56
CA ALA A 239 47.68 -43.22 3.97
C ALA A 239 48.73 -42.22 3.47
N LYS A 240 48.32 -41.20 2.72
CA LYS A 240 49.23 -40.19 2.14
C LYS A 240 49.94 -39.35 3.19
N TYR A 241 49.23 -38.83 4.21
CA TYR A 241 49.87 -37.96 5.19
C TYR A 241 50.86 -38.75 6.06
N ARG A 242 50.52 -39.98 6.46
CA ARG A 242 51.42 -40.86 7.23
C ARG A 242 52.63 -41.32 6.42
N GLN A 243 52.45 -41.68 5.14
CA GLN A 243 53.57 -41.99 4.25
C GLN A 243 54.49 -40.77 4.06
N THR A 244 53.92 -39.57 3.88
CA THR A 244 54.70 -38.33 3.72
C THR A 244 55.57 -38.02 4.95
N ILE A 245 55.07 -38.26 6.16
CA ILE A 245 55.84 -38.11 7.39
C ILE A 245 56.88 -39.23 7.54
N GLN A 246 56.56 -40.46 7.13
CA GLN A 246 57.49 -41.59 7.17
C GLN A 246 58.67 -41.43 6.20
N ASP A 247 58.41 -40.92 4.98
CA ASP A 247 59.42 -40.52 3.98
C ASP A 247 60.40 -39.48 4.56
N ALA A 248 59.89 -38.51 5.32
CA ALA A 248 60.69 -37.44 5.93
C ALA A 248 61.49 -37.90 7.16
N PHE A 249 61.08 -38.98 7.81
CA PHE A 249 61.76 -39.56 8.97
C PHE A 249 61.94 -41.10 8.86
N PRO A 250 62.75 -41.60 7.90
CA PRO A 250 62.93 -43.03 7.69
C PRO A 250 63.43 -43.76 8.95
N GLY A 251 62.88 -44.95 9.21
CA GLY A 251 63.26 -45.79 10.35
C GLY A 251 62.81 -45.29 11.74
N LYS A 252 62.10 -44.15 11.83
CA LYS A 252 61.46 -43.69 13.07
C LYS A 252 59.99 -44.09 13.12
N ASN A 253 59.51 -44.42 14.32
CA ASN A 253 58.08 -44.54 14.58
C ASN A 253 57.44 -43.14 14.50
N ILE A 254 56.62 -42.89 13.47
CA ILE A 254 56.01 -41.59 13.25
C ILE A 254 55.09 -41.13 14.39
N ASP A 255 54.46 -42.05 15.12
CA ASP A 255 53.58 -41.73 16.26
C ASP A 255 54.35 -41.31 17.53
N SER A 256 55.69 -41.35 17.48
CA SER A 256 56.58 -40.80 18.53
C SER A 256 57.16 -39.41 18.20
N LEU A 257 56.88 -38.89 17.00
CA LEU A 257 57.33 -37.56 16.56
C LEU A 257 56.44 -36.45 17.13
N SER A 258 56.97 -35.23 17.21
CA SER A 258 56.19 -34.07 17.63
C SER A 258 55.28 -33.54 16.52
N TRP A 259 54.21 -32.85 16.92
CA TRP A 259 53.32 -32.09 16.02
C TRP A 259 54.08 -31.11 15.10
N ALA A 260 55.12 -30.46 15.62
CA ALA A 260 56.01 -29.61 14.83
C ALA A 260 56.80 -30.41 13.75
N GLN A 261 57.21 -31.65 14.03
CA GLN A 261 57.87 -32.53 13.06
C GLN A 261 56.89 -33.02 11.99
N TRP A 262 55.68 -33.44 12.38
CA TRP A 262 54.61 -33.83 11.45
C TRP A 262 54.29 -32.70 10.47
N GLY A 263 53.95 -31.52 10.99
CA GLY A 263 53.58 -30.38 10.17
C GLY A 263 54.73 -29.85 9.30
N THR A 264 55.99 -29.94 9.76
CA THR A 264 57.15 -29.57 8.94
C THR A 264 57.38 -30.55 7.78
N ALA A 265 57.22 -31.86 8.01
CA ALA A 265 57.35 -32.86 6.94
C ALA A 265 56.29 -32.67 5.84
N LEU A 266 55.03 -32.46 6.25
CA LEU A 266 53.93 -32.20 5.34
C LEU A 266 54.10 -30.85 4.61
N GLU A 267 54.55 -29.79 5.29
CA GLU A 267 54.85 -28.49 4.68
C GLU A 267 55.96 -28.58 3.62
N THR A 268 57.05 -29.30 3.90
CA THR A 268 58.14 -29.53 2.92
C THR A 268 57.64 -30.32 1.71
N ALA A 269 56.81 -31.35 1.91
CA ALA A 269 56.24 -32.15 0.83
C ALA A 269 55.28 -31.33 -0.06
N MET A 270 54.40 -30.54 0.56
CA MET A 270 53.47 -29.64 -0.13
C MET A 270 54.23 -28.56 -0.92
N LYS A 271 55.28 -27.96 -0.35
CA LYS A 271 56.19 -27.02 -1.05
C LYS A 271 56.94 -27.67 -2.22
N ALA A 272 57.13 -28.98 -2.20
CA ALA A 272 57.67 -29.78 -3.31
C ALA A 272 56.59 -30.28 -4.30
N GLY A 273 55.34 -29.84 -4.16
CA GLY A 273 54.24 -30.23 -5.05
C GLY A 273 53.71 -31.65 -4.86
N LYS A 274 54.07 -32.34 -3.76
CA LYS A 274 53.48 -33.65 -3.41
C LYS A 274 52.06 -33.48 -2.87
N ASP A 275 51.18 -34.41 -3.24
CA ASP A 275 49.89 -34.61 -2.55
C ASP A 275 50.15 -35.15 -1.14
N THR A 276 49.89 -34.32 -0.13
CA THR A 276 50.06 -34.66 1.30
C THR A 276 48.85 -35.39 1.88
N GLY A 277 47.77 -35.56 1.12
CA GLY A 277 46.49 -36.07 1.60
C GLY A 277 45.59 -35.03 2.28
N LEU A 278 46.13 -33.90 2.75
CA LEU A 278 45.35 -32.79 3.30
C LEU A 278 44.45 -32.18 2.23
N GLN A 279 43.19 -31.95 2.57
CA GLN A 279 42.21 -31.28 1.73
C GLN A 279 41.94 -29.87 2.25
N ASP A 280 41.61 -28.94 1.35
CA ASP A 280 41.10 -27.64 1.77
C ASP A 280 39.79 -27.82 2.53
N GLU A 281 39.60 -27.11 3.64
CA GLU A 281 38.38 -27.23 4.45
C GLU A 281 37.20 -26.68 3.66
N THR A 282 36.19 -27.52 3.42
CA THR A 282 35.05 -27.12 2.58
C THR A 282 33.75 -26.89 3.38
N TYR A 283 33.66 -27.43 4.60
CA TYR A 283 32.73 -27.01 5.67
C TYR A 283 33.52 -27.11 6.99
N PRO A 284 33.30 -26.24 8.00
CA PRO A 284 34.18 -26.19 9.13
C PRO A 284 34.11 -27.44 10.00
N VAL A 285 35.25 -27.84 10.54
CA VAL A 285 35.34 -28.81 11.63
C VAL A 285 34.71 -28.26 12.91
N ALA A 286 34.40 -29.11 13.90
CA ALA A 286 33.50 -28.73 14.99
C ALA A 286 34.10 -27.65 15.91
N ASP A 287 35.41 -27.67 16.14
CA ASP A 287 36.11 -26.61 16.86
C ASP A 287 36.48 -25.41 15.95
N ASN A 288 36.09 -25.37 14.67
CA ASN A 288 36.39 -24.29 13.70
C ASN A 288 35.16 -23.48 13.23
N LEU A 289 34.05 -23.48 13.99
CA LEU A 289 32.81 -22.81 13.62
C LEU A 289 32.79 -21.31 14.02
N PRO A 290 32.44 -20.37 13.13
CA PRO A 290 32.34 -18.95 13.46
C PRO A 290 31.01 -18.61 14.15
N VAL A 291 30.92 -19.10 15.38
CA VAL A 291 29.83 -18.95 16.36
C VAL A 291 29.31 -17.51 16.45
N THR A 292 30.20 -16.53 16.54
CA THR A 292 29.92 -15.09 16.58
C THR A 292 29.01 -14.62 15.43
N MET A 293 29.32 -15.00 14.19
CA MET A 293 28.53 -14.59 13.03
C MET A 293 27.20 -15.34 12.92
N ASN A 294 27.12 -16.59 13.39
CA ASN A 294 25.86 -17.33 13.51
C ASN A 294 24.88 -16.67 14.50
N ILE A 295 25.40 -16.05 15.57
CA ILE A 295 24.60 -15.23 16.49
C ILE A 295 24.12 -13.97 15.76
N LEU A 296 25.03 -13.14 15.20
CA LEU A 296 24.67 -11.85 14.59
C LEU A 296 23.71 -11.96 13.40
N LYS A 297 23.84 -13.00 12.56
CA LYS A 297 22.91 -13.25 11.41
C LYS A 297 21.44 -13.46 11.82
N LYS A 298 21.14 -13.61 13.12
CA LYS A 298 19.75 -13.63 13.62
C LYS A 298 19.06 -12.28 13.53
N GLN A 299 19.66 -11.19 14.00
CA GLN A 299 19.03 -9.85 13.94
C GLN A 299 19.62 -8.94 12.85
N TYR A 300 20.73 -9.32 12.23
CA TYR A 300 21.37 -8.57 11.15
C TYR A 300 21.42 -9.35 9.83
N GLN A 301 21.45 -8.62 8.72
CA GLN A 301 21.76 -9.14 7.38
C GLN A 301 23.08 -8.53 6.88
N LEU A 302 23.91 -9.32 6.19
CA LEU A 302 25.22 -8.88 5.67
C LEU A 302 25.09 -8.15 4.32
N PHE A 303 25.68 -6.97 4.19
CA PHE A 303 25.71 -6.17 2.96
C PHE A 303 27.10 -6.20 2.31
N GLN A 304 27.27 -7.11 1.36
CA GLN A 304 28.50 -7.31 0.60
C GLN A 304 28.21 -7.39 -0.91
N LEU A 305 29.18 -7.02 -1.75
CA LEU A 305 29.17 -7.29 -3.19
C LEU A 305 30.21 -8.37 -3.50
N GLU A 306 29.99 -9.16 -4.56
CA GLU A 306 30.88 -10.27 -4.95
C GLU A 306 32.36 -9.86 -5.06
N ARG A 307 32.63 -8.68 -5.67
CA ARG A 307 33.98 -8.11 -5.81
C ARG A 307 34.64 -7.65 -4.50
N ASN A 308 33.88 -7.58 -3.41
CA ASN A 308 34.33 -7.20 -2.08
C ASN A 308 34.48 -8.44 -1.16
N ARG A 309 34.52 -9.64 -1.75
CA ARG A 309 34.92 -10.89 -1.08
C ARG A 309 36.43 -11.13 -1.15
N GLU A 310 36.98 -11.73 -0.11
CA GLU A 310 38.32 -12.35 -0.15
C GLU A 310 38.32 -13.59 -1.08
N GLN A 311 39.42 -13.84 -1.79
CA GLN A 311 39.65 -15.04 -2.63
C GLN A 311 40.77 -15.90 -1.95
N PHE A 312 41.52 -16.86 -2.52
CA PHE A 312 42.54 -17.58 -1.68
C PHE A 312 43.91 -18.02 -2.26
N GLN A 313 44.95 -17.22 -1.92
CA GLN A 313 46.40 -17.41 -2.09
C GLN A 313 47.05 -17.00 -0.77
N PRO A 314 47.49 -17.94 0.06
CA PRO A 314 48.14 -17.64 1.32
C PRO A 314 49.40 -16.78 1.13
N SER A 315 49.62 -15.86 2.07
CA SER A 315 50.92 -15.23 2.32
C SER A 315 52.01 -16.30 2.38
N ARG A 316 52.94 -16.26 1.43
CA ARG A 316 53.98 -17.27 1.28
C ARG A 316 54.97 -17.08 2.43
N VAL A 317 55.43 -18.18 3.03
CA VAL A 317 56.39 -18.15 4.14
C VAL A 317 57.66 -17.37 3.72
N GLY A 318 57.75 -16.10 4.16
CA GLY A 318 58.80 -15.15 3.80
C GLY A 318 58.40 -13.98 2.87
N ASP A 319 57.12 -13.70 2.60
CA ASP A 319 56.67 -12.63 1.69
C ASP A 319 56.24 -11.30 2.34
N GLU A 320 56.48 -11.14 3.65
CA GLU A 320 56.24 -9.93 4.46
C GLU A 320 54.79 -9.40 4.49
N ARG A 321 53.81 -10.15 4.00
CA ARG A 321 52.37 -9.81 4.14
C ARG A 321 51.92 -9.93 5.61
N ALA A 322 51.07 -9.00 6.04
CA ALA A 322 50.71 -8.85 7.46
C ALA A 322 49.54 -9.73 7.92
N THR A 323 48.58 -10.04 7.04
CA THR A 323 47.51 -11.05 7.28
C THR A 323 47.80 -12.38 6.59
N TRP A 324 46.95 -13.35 6.90
CA TRP A 324 46.66 -14.52 6.09
C TRP A 324 45.78 -14.19 4.86
N THR A 325 46.03 -13.04 4.22
CA THR A 325 45.26 -12.53 3.06
C THR A 325 45.52 -13.35 1.80
N SER A 326 44.69 -13.11 0.78
CA SER A 326 44.12 -14.23 0.04
C SER A 326 43.60 -13.84 -1.38
N ASP A 327 44.13 -14.48 -2.44
CA ASP A 327 43.85 -14.24 -3.89
C ASP A 327 43.64 -15.57 -4.69
N GLY A 328 42.54 -15.74 -5.42
CA GLY A 328 42.29 -16.90 -6.30
C GLY A 328 41.39 -18.03 -5.76
N GLU A 329 40.13 -18.04 -6.21
CA GLU A 329 39.29 -19.23 -6.40
C GLU A 329 38.57 -19.09 -7.76
N ASP A 330 37.95 -20.15 -8.28
CA ASP A 330 37.18 -20.10 -9.53
C ASP A 330 35.68 -20.37 -9.33
N ALA A 331 34.89 -20.13 -10.38
CA ALA A 331 33.43 -20.20 -10.36
C ALA A 331 32.83 -21.60 -10.13
N THR A 332 33.65 -22.65 -9.99
CA THR A 332 33.18 -24.02 -9.67
C THR A 332 33.01 -24.26 -8.17
N ASN A 333 33.62 -23.46 -7.30
CA ASN A 333 33.45 -23.58 -5.85
C ASN A 333 32.11 -22.97 -5.41
N THR A 334 31.04 -23.74 -5.59
CA THR A 334 29.60 -23.40 -5.41
C THR A 334 29.17 -23.15 -3.95
N TRP A 335 30.04 -22.50 -3.16
CA TRP A 335 30.22 -22.90 -1.77
C TRP A 335 30.72 -21.79 -0.83
N ALA A 336 30.27 -20.56 -1.07
CA ALA A 336 30.61 -19.36 -0.31
C ALA A 336 30.03 -19.29 1.13
N SER A 337 29.82 -20.43 1.80
CA SER A 337 28.94 -20.54 2.98
C SER A 337 29.49 -20.01 4.30
N TRP A 338 30.49 -19.11 4.27
CA TRP A 338 30.90 -18.24 5.37
C TRP A 338 31.34 -16.84 4.87
N ASP A 339 30.83 -16.45 3.69
CA ASP A 339 30.89 -15.09 3.09
C ASP A 339 32.16 -14.31 3.43
N ARG A 340 33.31 -14.75 2.90
CA ARG A 340 34.62 -14.19 3.24
C ARG A 340 34.69 -12.70 2.88
N VAL A 341 34.90 -11.82 3.86
CA VAL A 341 34.98 -10.36 3.66
C VAL A 341 36.38 -9.88 4.01
N THR A 342 36.92 -8.94 3.24
CA THR A 342 37.89 -7.98 3.77
C THR A 342 37.30 -7.35 5.03
N ILE A 343 38.06 -7.35 6.12
CA ILE A 343 37.53 -7.75 7.45
C ILE A 343 36.37 -6.88 8.00
N ASP A 344 36.26 -5.64 7.57
CA ASP A 344 35.21 -4.70 7.94
C ASP A 344 33.83 -5.05 7.33
N HIS A 345 32.98 -5.75 8.08
CA HIS A 345 31.63 -6.06 7.60
C HIS A 345 30.69 -4.86 7.76
N ILE A 346 29.78 -4.66 6.81
CA ILE A 346 28.61 -3.80 6.99
C ILE A 346 27.38 -4.69 7.14
N MET A 347 26.69 -4.63 8.27
CA MET A 347 25.43 -5.34 8.48
C MET A 347 24.32 -4.37 8.91
N MET A 348 23.08 -4.61 8.47
CA MET A 348 21.93 -3.80 8.84
C MET A 348 20.90 -4.63 9.61
N SER A 349 20.27 -4.04 10.62
CA SER A 349 19.29 -4.71 11.45
C SER A 349 18.01 -5.03 10.68
N ARG A 350 17.41 -6.16 11.03
CA ARG A 350 16.05 -6.53 10.67
C ARG A 350 15.06 -5.68 11.47
N PRO A 351 13.84 -5.41 10.97
CA PRO A 351 13.33 -5.73 9.62
C PRO A 351 13.92 -4.85 8.51
N PHE A 352 14.55 -3.73 8.86
CA PHE A 352 14.89 -2.64 7.94
C PHE A 352 15.79 -3.04 6.76
N ALA A 353 16.67 -4.03 6.96
CA ALA A 353 17.57 -4.55 5.94
C ALA A 353 16.90 -4.92 4.59
N LYS A 354 15.69 -5.51 4.58
CA LYS A 354 14.99 -5.85 3.31
C LYS A 354 14.56 -4.64 2.48
N TRP A 355 14.60 -3.45 3.08
CA TRP A 355 14.29 -2.18 2.43
C TRP A 355 15.57 -1.40 2.08
N THR A 356 16.72 -2.07 2.07
CA THR A 356 18.01 -1.52 1.68
C THR A 356 18.62 -2.33 0.53
N GLU A 357 19.15 -1.64 -0.47
CA GLU A 357 19.94 -2.19 -1.57
C GLU A 357 21.38 -1.65 -1.49
N ILE A 358 22.36 -2.35 -2.08
CA ILE A 358 23.69 -1.78 -2.29
C ILE A 358 23.69 -1.01 -3.62
N GLY A 359 24.03 0.27 -3.57
CA GLY A 359 24.16 1.16 -4.72
C GLY A 359 25.41 0.89 -5.54
N ASP A 360 25.45 -0.24 -6.26
CA ASP A 360 26.59 -0.54 -7.14
C ASP A 360 26.60 0.35 -8.38
N THR A 361 27.43 1.40 -8.35
CA THR A 361 27.64 2.32 -9.48
C THR A 361 28.70 1.85 -10.48
N GLY A 362 29.22 0.62 -10.33
CA GLY A 362 30.35 0.10 -11.13
C GLY A 362 31.69 0.79 -10.83
N LYS A 363 31.73 1.71 -9.87
CA LYS A 363 32.94 2.38 -9.38
C LYS A 363 33.38 1.72 -8.07
N SER A 364 34.66 1.84 -7.74
CA SER A 364 35.25 1.34 -6.49
C SER A 364 34.67 2.12 -5.31
N THR A 365 33.58 1.61 -4.72
CA THR A 365 32.92 2.21 -3.55
C THR A 365 33.75 2.06 -2.28
N GLY A 366 34.63 1.05 -2.20
CA GLY A 366 35.57 0.84 -1.09
C GLY A 366 36.85 0.09 -1.47
N ASN A 367 36.74 -1.13 -2.01
CA ASN A 367 37.90 -1.94 -2.39
C ASN A 367 38.85 -1.20 -3.34
N LEU A 368 40.16 -1.44 -3.15
CA LEU A 368 41.25 -1.03 -4.03
C LEU A 368 41.12 -1.71 -5.41
N SER A 369 40.29 -1.15 -6.29
CA SER A 369 40.23 -1.58 -7.70
C SER A 369 41.64 -1.57 -8.30
N GLY A 370 42.06 -2.64 -8.99
CA GLY A 370 43.47 -3.03 -9.20
C GLY A 370 44.45 -2.07 -9.91
N SER A 371 44.02 -0.85 -10.25
CA SER A 371 44.85 0.31 -10.58
C SER A 371 45.36 1.06 -9.33
N ALA A 372 44.63 1.06 -8.23
CA ALA A 372 44.98 1.66 -6.94
C ALA A 372 45.95 0.76 -6.15
N ARG A 373 47.17 0.61 -6.66
CA ARG A 373 48.25 -0.12 -5.97
C ARG A 373 48.99 0.81 -5.02
N LEU A 374 49.47 0.28 -3.89
CA LEU A 374 50.57 0.91 -3.17
C LEU A 374 51.76 1.10 -4.12
N PRO A 375 52.53 2.21 -4.03
CA PRO A 375 53.69 2.44 -4.90
C PRO A 375 54.76 1.34 -4.87
N SER A 376 54.81 0.54 -3.81
CA SER A 376 55.67 -0.64 -3.65
C SER A 376 55.05 -1.98 -4.04
N GLY A 377 53.73 -2.01 -4.29
CA GLY A 377 52.92 -3.22 -4.09
C GLY A 377 52.69 -3.54 -2.60
N GLY A 378 51.79 -4.51 -2.34
CA GLY A 378 51.26 -4.85 -1.01
C GLY A 378 49.89 -4.22 -0.74
N SER A 379 49.25 -4.65 0.35
CA SER A 379 48.01 -4.02 0.85
C SER A 379 48.30 -2.90 1.87
N LEU A 380 47.32 -2.00 2.07
CA LEU A 380 47.40 -0.85 2.96
C LEU A 380 47.54 -1.25 4.44
N SER A 381 46.73 -2.22 4.82
CA SER A 381 46.58 -2.81 6.14
C SER A 381 46.32 -4.30 5.92
N ASP A 382 46.39 -5.08 6.99
CA ASP A 382 46.03 -6.49 6.97
C ASP A 382 44.49 -6.69 6.94
N HIS A 383 43.74 -5.63 7.30
CA HIS A 383 42.32 -5.42 7.04
C HIS A 383 42.14 -4.42 5.87
N GLU A 384 41.56 -4.80 4.72
CA GLU A 384 41.34 -3.85 3.62
C GLU A 384 40.05 -3.01 3.80
N PRO A 385 40.06 -1.69 3.54
CA PRO A 385 38.88 -0.84 3.75
C PRO A 385 37.66 -1.24 2.91
N VAL A 386 36.53 -1.47 3.60
CA VAL A 386 35.24 -1.75 2.98
C VAL A 386 34.40 -0.47 2.98
N ALA A 387 33.73 -0.20 1.85
CA ALA A 387 32.77 0.88 1.76
C ALA A 387 31.69 0.60 0.71
N GLN A 388 30.45 0.94 1.05
CA GLN A 388 29.26 0.71 0.25
C GLN A 388 28.38 1.97 0.27
N ASP A 389 27.76 2.28 -0.87
CA ASP A 389 26.57 3.12 -0.89
C ASP A 389 25.38 2.26 -0.44
N LEU A 390 24.84 2.45 0.76
CA LEU A 390 23.58 1.82 1.17
C LEU A 390 22.41 2.68 0.69
N ARG A 391 21.46 2.09 -0.04
CA ARG A 391 20.31 2.78 -0.63
C ARG A 391 19.01 2.31 0.00
N TRP A 392 18.24 3.23 0.56
CA TRP A 392 16.90 2.95 1.06
C TRP A 392 15.87 2.89 -0.07
N ILE A 393 15.07 1.83 -0.09
CA ILE A 393 14.02 1.58 -1.09
C ILE A 393 12.61 1.43 -0.50
N GLY A 394 12.47 1.59 0.81
CA GLY A 394 11.22 1.42 1.56
C GLY A 394 10.29 2.65 1.58
N PRO A 395 9.21 2.58 2.36
CA PRO A 395 8.43 3.75 2.77
C PRO A 395 9.31 4.74 3.56
N GLN A 396 8.88 5.98 3.73
CA GLN A 396 9.55 6.86 4.68
C GLN A 396 9.33 6.34 6.11
N LEU A 397 10.34 6.47 6.97
CA LEU A 397 10.19 6.30 8.41
C LEU A 397 10.01 7.68 9.06
N GLU A 398 8.95 7.86 9.83
CA GLU A 398 8.73 9.06 10.65
C GLU A 398 8.57 8.65 12.12
N ASN A 399 9.28 9.32 13.04
CA ASN A 399 9.05 9.12 14.46
C ASN A 399 7.94 10.06 14.95
N TYR A 400 7.04 9.56 15.79
CA TYR A 400 6.03 10.34 16.49
C TYR A 400 5.90 9.87 17.94
N THR A 401 5.29 10.68 18.80
CA THR A 401 5.04 10.33 20.21
C THR A 401 3.55 10.19 20.45
N ASP A 402 3.14 9.12 21.14
CA ASP A 402 1.81 8.98 21.72
C ASP A 402 1.88 8.66 23.22
N SER A 403 0.73 8.36 23.85
CA SER A 403 0.65 8.05 25.28
C SER A 403 1.38 6.77 25.69
N ALA A 404 1.86 5.96 24.74
CA ALA A 404 2.69 4.79 24.94
C ALA A 404 4.16 5.00 24.49
N GLY A 405 4.59 6.25 24.29
CA GLY A 405 6.00 6.63 24.03
C GLY A 405 6.30 7.00 22.58
N GLU A 406 7.58 6.96 22.20
CA GLU A 406 8.04 7.12 20.82
C GLU A 406 7.60 5.90 19.97
N LYS A 407 7.21 6.14 18.72
CA LYS A 407 6.68 5.18 17.75
C LYS A 407 7.18 5.48 16.36
N THR A 408 7.30 4.45 15.52
CA THR A 408 7.62 4.62 14.10
C THR A 408 6.36 4.53 13.25
N ARG A 409 6.15 5.52 12.37
CA ARG A 409 5.19 5.50 11.25
C ARG A 409 5.93 5.09 9.97
N LEU A 410 5.35 4.16 9.22
CA LEU A 410 5.67 3.95 7.81
C LEU A 410 4.80 4.86 6.95
N VAL A 411 5.39 5.66 6.05
CA VAL A 411 4.63 6.46 5.07
C VAL A 411 4.89 5.97 3.65
N TRP A 412 3.84 5.48 2.99
CA TRP A 412 3.85 5.18 1.56
C TRP A 412 3.10 6.27 0.79
N GLY A 413 3.87 7.12 0.10
CA GLY A 413 3.40 8.33 -0.58
C GLY A 413 4.47 8.92 -1.49
N SER A 414 4.20 10.07 -2.11
CA SER A 414 5.08 10.75 -3.07
C SER A 414 6.48 11.06 -2.54
N GLY A 415 6.64 11.18 -1.22
CA GLY A 415 7.92 11.41 -0.57
C GLY A 415 8.78 10.16 -0.31
N ALA A 416 8.32 8.96 -0.70
CA ALA A 416 9.01 7.67 -0.58
C ALA A 416 9.80 7.28 -1.84
N TYR A 417 10.73 6.31 -1.71
CA TYR A 417 11.67 5.99 -2.79
C TYR A 417 10.97 5.42 -4.03
N ASN A 418 11.19 6.09 -5.18
CA ASN A 418 10.68 5.72 -6.49
C ASN A 418 9.16 5.41 -6.51
N PHE A 419 8.38 6.12 -5.69
CA PHE A 419 6.94 5.89 -5.52
C PHE A 419 6.19 5.79 -6.86
N ALA A 420 6.40 6.74 -7.77
CA ALA A 420 5.79 6.74 -9.10
C ALA A 420 6.27 5.59 -9.99
N GLY A 421 7.58 5.30 -10.02
CA GLY A 421 8.16 4.21 -10.83
C GLY A 421 7.89 2.80 -10.29
N ARG A 422 7.42 2.68 -9.05
CA ARG A 422 6.87 1.45 -8.45
C ARG A 422 5.35 1.32 -8.65
N ASN A 423 4.76 2.01 -9.64
CA ASN A 423 3.31 2.10 -9.88
C ASN A 423 2.49 2.58 -8.66
N LYS A 424 3.13 3.27 -7.70
CA LYS A 424 2.59 3.59 -6.37
C LYS A 424 2.24 2.38 -5.50
N GLU A 425 2.81 1.21 -5.77
CA GLU A 425 2.57 -0.03 -5.01
C GLU A 425 3.78 -0.45 -4.17
N PHE A 426 3.55 -0.89 -2.94
CA PHE A 426 4.59 -1.39 -2.04
C PHE A 426 4.16 -2.67 -1.32
N TYR A 427 4.94 -3.74 -1.49
CA TYR A 427 4.69 -5.03 -0.83
C TYR A 427 5.32 -5.03 0.56
N LEU A 428 4.49 -4.87 1.58
CA LEU A 428 4.87 -4.90 2.99
C LEU A 428 4.69 -6.34 3.50
N THR A 429 5.80 -7.03 3.74
CA THR A 429 5.81 -8.40 4.28
C THR A 429 6.85 -8.52 5.39
N ARG A 430 6.64 -9.46 6.32
CA ARG A 430 7.65 -9.81 7.33
C ARG A 430 8.69 -10.79 6.80
N ASN A 431 8.51 -11.36 5.61
CA ASN A 431 9.46 -12.29 5.01
C ASN A 431 10.61 -11.55 4.29
N ASN A 432 11.81 -11.63 4.84
CA ASN A 432 13.00 -10.98 4.28
C ASN A 432 13.51 -11.58 2.96
N ASN A 433 13.15 -12.82 2.62
CA ASN A 433 13.77 -13.57 1.51
C ASN A 433 15.31 -13.58 1.60
N ARG A 434 15.85 -13.92 2.78
CA ARG A 434 17.30 -13.98 3.10
C ARG A 434 18.10 -14.69 2.01
N ASN A 435 19.19 -14.07 1.58
CA ASN A 435 20.16 -14.60 0.62
C ASN A 435 21.56 -14.81 1.23
N ASP A 436 21.73 -14.50 2.52
CA ASP A 436 22.98 -14.49 3.29
C ASP A 436 23.04 -15.57 4.38
N VAL A 437 22.05 -16.47 4.47
CA VAL A 437 22.00 -17.53 5.50
C VAL A 437 21.97 -18.90 4.85
N TYR A 438 22.99 -19.72 5.13
CA TYR A 438 23.09 -21.10 4.66
C TYR A 438 22.54 -22.08 5.70
N LEU A 439 22.08 -23.27 5.28
CA LEU A 439 21.49 -24.23 6.21
C LEU A 439 22.46 -24.69 7.31
N GLY A 440 23.77 -24.74 7.01
CA GLY A 440 24.83 -25.03 7.99
C GLY A 440 25.16 -23.90 8.98
N GLN A 441 24.56 -22.70 8.82
CA GLN A 441 24.69 -21.53 9.70
C GLN A 441 23.48 -21.36 10.64
N ILE A 442 22.42 -22.16 10.46
CA ILE A 442 21.22 -22.12 11.30
C ILE A 442 21.58 -22.67 12.69
N ALA A 443 21.53 -21.80 13.69
CA ALA A 443 22.16 -22.03 14.99
C ALA A 443 21.24 -21.80 16.20
N ASP A 444 21.68 -22.25 17.37
CA ASP A 444 21.06 -22.00 18.68
C ASP A 444 21.33 -20.56 19.19
N ALA A 445 21.04 -20.26 20.46
CA ALA A 445 21.32 -18.95 21.05
C ALA A 445 22.82 -18.69 21.30
N ASP A 446 23.64 -19.74 21.29
CA ASP A 446 25.08 -19.74 21.57
C ASP A 446 25.92 -19.83 20.29
N GLY A 447 25.29 -19.88 19.11
CA GLY A 447 25.92 -19.85 17.79
C GLY A 447 26.29 -21.23 17.21
N ASN A 448 25.91 -22.33 17.87
CA ASN A 448 26.19 -23.70 17.40
C ASN A 448 25.15 -24.16 16.37
N PRO A 449 25.54 -24.75 15.22
CA PRO A 449 24.61 -25.24 14.21
C PRO A 449 23.66 -26.34 14.72
N ILE A 450 22.35 -26.12 14.61
CA ILE A 450 21.32 -27.05 15.11
C ILE A 450 20.86 -28.09 14.08
N LEU A 451 21.07 -27.84 12.78
CA LEU A 451 20.70 -28.76 11.70
C LEU A 451 21.79 -29.83 11.45
N THR A 452 22.16 -30.55 12.52
CA THR A 452 23.31 -31.47 12.56
C THR A 452 23.18 -32.62 11.55
N GLY A 453 21.99 -33.19 11.42
CA GLY A 453 21.67 -34.34 10.56
C GLY A 453 21.56 -34.05 9.06
N LEU A 454 21.88 -32.84 8.60
CA LEU A 454 21.99 -32.55 7.17
C LEU A 454 23.25 -33.18 6.56
N THR A 455 23.15 -33.64 5.31
CA THR A 455 24.32 -34.00 4.50
C THR A 455 25.24 -32.80 4.31
N LEU A 456 26.49 -33.05 3.91
CA LEU A 456 27.40 -31.97 3.54
C LEU A 456 26.76 -31.09 2.46
N ALA A 457 26.27 -31.68 1.37
CA ALA A 457 25.64 -30.98 0.25
C ALA A 457 24.49 -30.03 0.67
N GLU A 458 23.60 -30.47 1.56
CA GLU A 458 22.49 -29.64 2.05
C GLU A 458 22.97 -28.42 2.85
N LYS A 459 24.05 -28.53 3.63
CA LYS A 459 24.54 -27.44 4.50
C LYS A 459 24.98 -26.17 3.73
N LYS A 460 25.28 -26.28 2.42
CA LYS A 460 25.58 -25.17 1.49
C LYS A 460 24.40 -24.69 0.66
N THR A 461 23.20 -25.23 0.85
CA THR A 461 22.00 -24.59 0.30
C THR A 461 21.64 -23.37 1.16
N LEU A 462 21.22 -22.28 0.51
CA LEU A 462 20.68 -21.11 1.20
C LEU A 462 19.32 -21.44 1.82
N LEU A 463 18.99 -20.80 2.94
CA LEU A 463 17.70 -20.93 3.59
C LEU A 463 16.60 -20.32 2.71
N ASN A 464 15.93 -21.17 1.93
CA ASN A 464 14.74 -20.77 1.18
C ASN A 464 13.61 -20.42 2.17
N CYS A 465 13.38 -19.12 2.38
CA CYS A 465 12.34 -18.55 3.23
C CYS A 465 10.89 -18.85 2.79
N LYS A 466 10.69 -19.63 1.72
CA LYS A 466 9.39 -20.15 1.24
C LYS A 466 9.35 -21.68 1.22
N SER A 467 10.33 -22.36 1.82
CA SER A 467 10.36 -23.82 1.88
C SER A 467 9.27 -24.38 2.79
N THR A 468 8.63 -25.47 2.35
CA THR A 468 7.65 -26.25 3.13
C THR A 468 8.27 -27.45 3.85
N ASP A 469 9.60 -27.65 3.75
CA ASP A 469 10.30 -28.72 4.47
C ASP A 469 10.17 -28.49 6.00
N ALA A 470 9.61 -29.50 6.69
CA ALA A 470 9.40 -29.48 8.13
C ALA A 470 10.67 -29.18 8.93
N ARG A 471 11.85 -29.59 8.42
CA ARG A 471 13.16 -29.40 9.07
C ARG A 471 13.54 -27.93 9.20
N PHE A 472 13.01 -27.05 8.35
CA PHE A 472 13.42 -25.64 8.28
C PHE A 472 12.40 -24.67 8.86
N GLN A 473 11.21 -25.12 9.26
CA GLN A 473 10.11 -24.23 9.66
C GLN A 473 10.44 -23.36 10.88
N GLN A 474 11.28 -23.84 11.81
CA GLN A 474 11.75 -23.02 12.92
C GLN A 474 12.78 -21.99 12.46
N ALA A 475 13.73 -22.38 11.60
CA ALA A 475 14.72 -21.47 11.03
C ALA A 475 14.10 -20.36 10.15
N ILE A 476 13.03 -20.67 9.42
CA ILE A 476 12.28 -19.66 8.65
C ILE A 476 11.68 -18.62 9.60
N LYS A 477 11.10 -19.02 10.74
CA LYS A 477 10.64 -18.07 11.77
C LYS A 477 11.81 -17.23 12.31
N ASP A 478 12.91 -17.89 12.69
CA ASP A 478 14.00 -17.22 13.39
C ASP A 478 14.84 -16.28 12.50
N TYR A 479 15.05 -16.63 11.22
CA TYR A 479 15.94 -15.90 10.31
C TYR A 479 15.23 -15.14 9.18
N CYS A 480 14.04 -15.59 8.75
CA CYS A 480 13.32 -14.99 7.61
C CYS A 480 12.12 -14.11 8.01
N ILE A 481 11.36 -14.50 9.04
CA ILE A 481 10.16 -13.77 9.49
C ILE A 481 10.53 -12.75 10.55
N ASP A 482 10.24 -11.48 10.30
CA ASP A 482 10.51 -10.38 11.24
C ASP A 482 9.45 -10.21 12.32
N ASP A 483 9.86 -9.51 13.38
CA ASP A 483 8.94 -8.73 14.18
C ASP A 483 8.74 -7.33 13.56
N HIS A 484 7.48 -6.91 13.47
CA HIS A 484 7.05 -5.59 12.98
C HIS A 484 6.42 -4.75 14.12
N SER A 485 6.56 -5.16 15.39
CA SER A 485 6.05 -4.45 16.57
C SER A 485 6.49 -2.98 16.69
N PHE A 486 7.63 -2.62 16.08
CA PHE A 486 8.12 -1.23 15.99
C PHE A 486 7.19 -0.29 15.20
N ILE A 487 6.38 -0.82 14.27
CA ILE A 487 5.38 -0.05 13.53
C ILE A 487 4.25 0.31 14.49
N GLY A 488 4.12 1.60 14.81
CA GLY A 488 2.95 2.15 15.50
C GLY A 488 1.87 2.63 14.53
N GLU A 489 2.23 2.92 13.28
CA GLU A 489 1.32 3.46 12.28
C GLU A 489 1.79 3.15 10.84
N THR A 490 0.86 2.81 9.94
CA THR A 490 1.09 2.79 8.49
C THR A 490 0.18 3.82 7.86
N LEU A 491 0.76 4.82 7.18
CA LEU A 491 0.07 5.87 6.46
C LEU A 491 0.24 5.67 4.95
N VAL A 492 -0.87 5.65 4.21
CA VAL A 492 -0.87 5.47 2.75
C VAL A 492 -1.55 6.66 2.08
N THR A 493 -0.85 7.33 1.15
CA THR A 493 -1.26 8.61 0.54
C THR A 493 -0.92 8.71 -0.95
N ASP A 494 -1.35 9.79 -1.60
CA ASP A 494 -0.92 10.27 -2.93
C ASP A 494 -1.21 9.30 -4.10
N GLY A 495 -2.22 8.45 -3.96
CA GLY A 495 -2.55 7.36 -4.89
C GLY A 495 -1.89 6.02 -4.55
N GLY A 496 -1.28 5.88 -3.38
CA GLY A 496 -0.51 4.71 -2.97
C GLY A 496 -1.35 3.49 -2.57
N THR A 497 -0.85 2.29 -2.88
CA THR A 497 -1.36 1.03 -2.32
C THR A 497 -0.26 0.31 -1.55
N VAL A 498 -0.52 -0.04 -0.29
CA VAL A 498 0.31 -1.02 0.45
C VAL A 498 -0.32 -2.40 0.26
N ILE A 499 0.50 -3.38 -0.12
CA ILE A 499 0.11 -4.76 -0.40
C ILE A 499 0.61 -5.65 0.75
N VAL A 500 -0.24 -6.54 1.28
CA VAL A 500 0.08 -7.47 2.36
C VAL A 500 -0.50 -8.87 2.11
N ASP A 501 0.18 -9.90 2.63
CA ASP A 501 -0.27 -11.29 2.70
C ASP A 501 -0.64 -11.75 4.13
N GLU A 502 -0.33 -10.94 5.14
CA GLU A 502 -0.67 -11.15 6.56
C GLU A 502 -0.90 -9.82 7.29
N ASP A 503 -1.80 -9.82 8.28
CA ASP A 503 -2.10 -8.62 9.09
C ASP A 503 -0.87 -8.11 9.85
N ALA A 504 -0.08 -9.03 10.41
CA ALA A 504 1.11 -8.72 11.21
C ALA A 504 2.18 -7.91 10.44
N ALA A 505 2.15 -7.89 9.11
CA ALA A 505 3.05 -7.07 8.31
C ALA A 505 2.81 -5.56 8.50
N LEU A 506 1.60 -5.15 8.90
CA LEU A 506 1.25 -3.76 9.25
C LEU A 506 1.64 -3.38 10.70
N GLY A 507 2.30 -4.28 11.43
CA GLY A 507 2.66 -4.13 12.84
C GLY A 507 1.74 -4.88 13.79
N GLY A 508 1.94 -4.71 15.10
CA GLY A 508 1.08 -5.31 16.12
C GLY A 508 -0.37 -4.77 16.10
N ARG A 509 -1.28 -5.39 16.85
CA ARG A 509 -2.73 -5.06 16.86
C ARG A 509 -3.12 -3.65 17.37
N GLN A 510 -2.14 -2.88 17.84
CA GLN A 510 -2.28 -1.48 18.25
C GLN A 510 -1.79 -0.51 17.16
N ALA A 511 -1.16 -1.02 16.10
CA ALA A 511 -0.57 -0.23 15.04
C ALA A 511 -1.64 0.20 14.03
N LYS A 512 -1.85 1.52 13.90
CA LYS A 512 -2.96 2.10 13.13
C LYS A 512 -2.72 1.99 11.63
N LEU A 513 -3.79 1.81 10.86
CA LEU A 513 -3.79 1.98 9.41
C LEU A 513 -4.50 3.28 9.05
N ARG A 514 -3.79 4.24 8.46
CA ARG A 514 -4.33 5.53 8.00
C ARG A 514 -4.26 5.57 6.48
N LEU A 515 -5.40 5.85 5.85
CA LEU A 515 -5.55 5.92 4.39
C LEU A 515 -6.03 7.33 4.02
N ALA A 516 -5.30 8.00 3.11
CA ALA A 516 -5.55 9.40 2.75
C ALA A 516 -5.27 9.62 1.26
N TYR A 517 -6.24 9.34 0.37
CA TYR A 517 -5.97 9.12 -1.06
C TYR A 517 -5.07 7.90 -1.30
N GLY A 518 -5.17 6.89 -0.43
CA GLY A 518 -4.41 5.65 -0.51
C GLY A 518 -5.26 4.44 -0.15
N GLY A 519 -4.66 3.25 -0.18
CA GLY A 519 -5.38 2.04 0.17
C GLY A 519 -4.52 0.85 0.58
N LEU A 520 -5.21 -0.16 1.08
CA LEU A 520 -4.67 -1.48 1.41
C LEU A 520 -5.09 -2.48 0.34
N ARG A 521 -4.17 -3.37 -0.06
CA ARG A 521 -4.48 -4.59 -0.82
C ARG A 521 -4.06 -5.82 -0.04
N VAL A 522 -5.00 -6.73 0.18
CA VAL A 522 -4.74 -8.07 0.73
C VAL A 522 -4.67 -9.06 -0.43
N VAL A 523 -3.54 -9.77 -0.54
CA VAL A 523 -3.29 -10.77 -1.59
C VAL A 523 -3.25 -12.20 -1.04
N GLY A 524 -3.69 -13.14 -1.87
CA GLY A 524 -3.84 -14.54 -1.48
C GLY A 524 -4.91 -14.76 -0.40
N GLN A 525 -4.82 -15.90 0.28
CA GLN A 525 -5.87 -16.43 1.16
C GLN A 525 -5.41 -16.62 2.62
N SER A 526 -4.20 -16.16 2.99
CA SER A 526 -3.61 -16.40 4.32
C SER A 526 -4.10 -15.43 5.40
N MET A 527 -4.38 -14.18 5.03
CA MET A 527 -4.92 -13.15 5.91
C MET A 527 -6.44 -13.25 5.94
N HIS A 528 -7.03 -13.54 7.10
CA HIS A 528 -8.49 -13.59 7.31
C HIS A 528 -9.02 -12.47 8.20
N ASN A 529 -8.15 -11.67 8.80
CA ASN A 529 -8.53 -10.57 9.66
C ASN A 529 -7.61 -9.35 9.53
N LEU A 530 -8.09 -8.20 10.00
CA LEU A 530 -7.44 -6.90 10.09
C LEU A 530 -7.71 -6.36 11.50
N ASP A 531 -6.99 -6.88 12.50
CA ASP A 531 -7.16 -6.55 13.93
C ASP A 531 -6.38 -5.27 14.28
N ARG A 532 -6.78 -4.16 13.66
CA ARG A 532 -6.22 -2.83 13.89
C ARG A 532 -7.19 -1.71 13.55
N ALA A 533 -7.09 -0.60 14.26
CA ALA A 533 -7.87 0.60 13.99
C ALA A 533 -7.55 1.15 12.59
N VAL A 534 -8.59 1.39 11.79
CA VAL A 534 -8.49 1.96 10.44
C VAL A 534 -9.06 3.38 10.43
N SER A 535 -8.33 4.32 9.86
CA SER A 535 -8.75 5.71 9.65
C SER A 535 -8.75 6.03 8.16
N LEU A 536 -9.93 6.40 7.64
CA LEU A 536 -10.12 6.92 6.30
C LEU A 536 -10.12 8.45 6.41
N GLU A 537 -9.01 9.10 6.08
CA GLU A 537 -8.85 10.54 6.30
C GLU A 537 -9.25 11.36 5.07
N GLN A 538 -9.15 10.73 3.90
CA GLN A 538 -9.57 11.20 2.58
C GLN A 538 -10.11 9.98 1.79
N PRO A 539 -10.73 10.13 0.61
CA PRO A 539 -11.19 9.01 -0.20
C PRO A 539 -10.13 7.92 -0.38
N SER A 540 -10.46 6.67 -0.02
CA SER A 540 -9.50 5.58 0.19
C SER A 540 -10.08 4.21 -0.17
N TRP A 541 -9.25 3.19 -0.36
CA TRP A 541 -9.71 1.85 -0.75
C TRP A 541 -9.18 0.70 0.12
N ILE A 542 -9.97 -0.37 0.17
CA ILE A 542 -9.54 -1.69 0.64
C ILE A 542 -9.85 -2.71 -0.46
N ASP A 543 -8.79 -3.35 -0.95
CA ASP A 543 -8.78 -4.34 -2.04
C ASP A 543 -8.55 -5.74 -1.43
N ILE A 544 -9.55 -6.62 -1.50
CA ILE A 544 -9.40 -8.03 -1.11
C ILE A 544 -9.33 -8.82 -2.42
N SER A 545 -8.12 -9.04 -2.94
CA SER A 545 -7.96 -9.36 -4.37
C SER A 545 -8.39 -10.78 -4.73
N ASP A 546 -8.16 -11.75 -3.84
CA ASP A 546 -8.49 -13.15 -4.08
C ASP A 546 -9.97 -13.45 -3.79
N ALA A 547 -10.70 -13.94 -4.78
CA ALA A 547 -12.13 -14.25 -4.69
C ALA A 547 -12.48 -15.35 -3.66
N GLY A 548 -11.51 -16.21 -3.31
CA GLY A 548 -11.65 -17.22 -2.26
C GLY A 548 -11.42 -16.68 -0.84
N ASN A 549 -10.87 -15.47 -0.68
CA ASN A 549 -10.58 -14.90 0.63
C ASN A 549 -11.74 -14.07 1.20
N SER A 550 -11.86 -14.08 2.52
CA SER A 550 -12.78 -13.27 3.32
C SER A 550 -12.02 -12.68 4.50
N VAL A 551 -11.87 -11.35 4.52
CA VAL A 551 -11.13 -10.62 5.56
C VAL A 551 -12.10 -9.88 6.47
N SER A 552 -12.02 -10.15 7.77
CA SER A 552 -12.75 -9.44 8.82
C SER A 552 -11.98 -8.20 9.29
N VAL A 553 -12.63 -7.03 9.33
CA VAL A 553 -12.10 -5.87 10.06
C VAL A 553 -12.68 -5.94 11.47
N ASP A 554 -11.84 -6.30 12.42
CA ASP A 554 -12.25 -6.64 13.79
C ASP A 554 -12.37 -5.40 14.69
N GLN A 555 -11.73 -4.29 14.31
CA GLN A 555 -11.79 -2.99 14.99
C GLN A 555 -12.55 -1.96 14.13
N GLY A 556 -13.06 -0.89 14.75
CA GLY A 556 -13.88 0.11 14.06
C GLY A 556 -13.10 0.93 13.02
N VAL A 557 -13.69 1.12 11.84
CA VAL A 557 -13.24 2.02 10.78
C VAL A 557 -13.81 3.43 11.02
N THR A 558 -12.93 4.43 10.98
CA THR A 558 -13.18 5.81 11.42
C THR A 558 -12.72 6.83 10.37
N GLY A 559 -12.95 8.13 10.61
CA GLY A 559 -12.38 9.23 9.81
C GLY A 559 -13.36 9.94 8.86
N ALA A 560 -12.88 10.98 8.18
CA ALA A 560 -13.72 11.85 7.33
C ALA A 560 -13.91 11.34 5.89
N GLY A 561 -13.02 10.47 5.42
CA GLY A 561 -12.93 9.98 4.05
C GLY A 561 -13.97 8.90 3.70
N SER A 562 -14.11 8.65 2.41
CA SER A 562 -14.94 7.58 1.85
C SER A 562 -14.16 6.28 1.68
N LEU A 563 -14.88 5.15 1.69
CA LEU A 563 -14.35 3.82 1.41
C LEU A 563 -14.75 3.34 0.02
N THR A 564 -13.77 2.83 -0.74
CA THR A 564 -14.00 2.01 -1.94
C THR A 564 -13.60 0.56 -1.70
N LYS A 565 -14.54 -0.38 -1.81
CA LYS A 565 -14.26 -1.82 -1.80
C LYS A 565 -13.85 -2.28 -3.21
N LEU A 566 -12.61 -2.74 -3.31
CA LEU A 566 -11.98 -3.31 -4.49
C LEU A 566 -11.66 -4.81 -4.28
N GLY A 567 -11.17 -5.47 -5.33
CA GLY A 567 -10.83 -6.89 -5.30
C GLY A 567 -12.06 -7.82 -5.26
N ASP A 568 -11.91 -9.04 -5.75
CA ASP A 568 -13.04 -9.94 -6.00
C ASP A 568 -13.46 -10.75 -4.75
N GLY A 569 -12.66 -10.73 -3.67
CA GLY A 569 -12.94 -11.35 -2.38
C GLY A 569 -13.88 -10.56 -1.47
N THR A 570 -14.06 -11.04 -0.24
CA THR A 570 -15.00 -10.48 0.74
C THR A 570 -14.29 -9.64 1.80
N LEU A 571 -14.84 -8.45 2.09
CA LEU A 571 -14.50 -7.64 3.27
C LEU A 571 -15.70 -7.66 4.23
N VAL A 572 -15.49 -8.07 5.47
CA VAL A 572 -16.52 -8.15 6.53
C VAL A 572 -16.23 -7.10 7.60
N PHE A 573 -17.24 -6.36 8.05
CA PHE A 573 -17.13 -5.48 9.21
C PHE A 573 -17.64 -6.16 10.49
N ALA A 574 -16.74 -6.66 11.33
CA ALA A 574 -17.08 -7.29 12.61
C ALA A 574 -17.15 -6.30 13.78
N SER A 575 -16.71 -5.05 13.58
CA SER A 575 -16.93 -3.93 14.50
C SER A 575 -17.90 -2.89 13.92
N ALA A 576 -18.48 -2.07 14.80
CA ALA A 576 -19.27 -0.91 14.39
C ALA A 576 -18.36 0.22 13.90
N ASN A 577 -18.78 0.91 12.84
CA ASN A 577 -17.97 1.89 12.11
C ASN A 577 -18.53 3.32 12.26
N SER A 578 -17.66 4.32 12.09
CA SER A 578 -18.00 5.75 12.28
C SER A 578 -17.32 6.70 11.29
N TYR A 579 -16.86 6.20 10.13
CA TYR A 579 -16.39 7.07 9.06
C TYR A 579 -17.55 7.86 8.42
N THR A 580 -17.34 9.14 8.08
CA THR A 580 -18.42 10.03 7.60
C THR A 580 -18.52 10.13 6.08
N GLY A 581 -17.55 9.63 5.33
CA GLY A 581 -17.60 9.60 3.87
C GLY A 581 -18.48 8.47 3.32
N GLY A 582 -18.72 8.52 2.00
CA GLY A 582 -19.53 7.51 1.30
C GLY A 582 -18.89 6.12 1.25
N THR A 583 -19.71 5.13 0.90
CA THR A 583 -19.30 3.74 0.67
C THR A 583 -19.51 3.35 -0.79
N PHE A 584 -18.44 2.93 -1.46
CA PHE A 584 -18.42 2.58 -2.88
C PHE A 584 -18.06 1.10 -3.04
N VAL A 585 -18.88 0.33 -3.75
CA VAL A 585 -18.72 -1.13 -3.92
C VAL A 585 -18.55 -1.48 -5.39
N GLU A 586 -17.29 -1.52 -5.82
CA GLU A 586 -16.91 -1.80 -7.20
C GLU A 586 -16.81 -3.30 -7.47
N LYS A 587 -16.18 -4.07 -6.55
CA LYS A 587 -15.86 -5.49 -6.76
C LYS A 587 -16.00 -6.36 -5.49
N GLY A 588 -16.20 -7.65 -5.72
CA GLY A 588 -16.32 -8.67 -4.67
C GLY A 588 -17.51 -8.42 -3.75
N THR A 589 -17.38 -8.76 -2.46
CA THR A 589 -18.43 -8.54 -1.46
C THR A 589 -17.97 -7.59 -0.35
N LEU A 590 -18.81 -6.64 0.02
CA LEU A 590 -18.72 -5.88 1.27
C LEU A 590 -19.86 -6.34 2.18
N LYS A 591 -19.57 -6.85 3.38
CA LYS A 591 -20.54 -7.53 4.26
C LYS A 591 -20.57 -6.93 5.68
N SER A 592 -21.75 -6.76 6.25
CA SER A 592 -21.88 -6.41 7.68
C SER A 592 -21.79 -7.67 8.55
N GLY A 593 -20.83 -7.74 9.46
CA GLY A 593 -20.73 -8.78 10.48
C GLY A 593 -21.55 -8.48 11.74
N VAL A 594 -21.79 -7.20 12.02
CA VAL A 594 -22.51 -6.71 13.21
C VAL A 594 -23.46 -5.56 12.89
N ALA A 595 -24.32 -5.20 13.85
CA ALA A 595 -25.12 -3.98 13.80
C ALA A 595 -24.19 -2.74 13.85
N GLY A 596 -24.42 -1.78 12.96
CA GLY A 596 -23.54 -0.61 12.81
C GLY A 596 -22.23 -0.88 12.04
N GLY A 597 -22.02 -2.08 11.50
CA GLY A 597 -20.90 -2.35 10.58
C GLY A 597 -20.97 -1.48 9.31
N PHE A 598 -22.17 -1.16 8.85
CA PHE A 598 -22.40 -0.10 7.86
C PHE A 598 -22.88 1.18 8.55
N VAL A 599 -22.33 2.32 8.11
CA VAL A 599 -22.56 3.63 8.73
C VAL A 599 -23.87 4.22 8.20
N ASN A 600 -24.76 4.62 9.12
CA ASN A 600 -26.01 5.27 8.75
C ASN A 600 -25.78 6.73 8.33
N GLY A 601 -26.59 7.24 7.41
CA GLY A 601 -26.57 8.63 6.96
C GLY A 601 -25.49 8.99 5.94
N THR A 602 -24.63 8.06 5.52
CA THR A 602 -23.68 8.25 4.42
C THR A 602 -24.29 7.82 3.08
N ASN A 603 -23.67 8.25 1.97
CA ASN A 603 -24.08 7.85 0.62
C ASN A 603 -23.50 6.47 0.27
N TYR A 604 -24.29 5.64 -0.42
CA TYR A 604 -23.87 4.33 -0.90
C TYR A 604 -23.93 4.27 -2.42
N GLN A 605 -22.88 3.73 -3.03
CA GLN A 605 -22.82 3.45 -4.45
C GLN A 605 -22.38 2.00 -4.68
N VAL A 606 -23.14 1.26 -5.50
CA VAL A 606 -22.82 -0.13 -5.87
C VAL A 606 -22.74 -0.21 -7.38
N ASN A 607 -21.54 -0.40 -7.92
CA ASN A 607 -21.29 -0.36 -9.37
C ASN A 607 -21.11 -1.77 -9.97
N GLY A 608 -20.58 -2.73 -9.21
CA GLY A 608 -20.38 -4.10 -9.70
C GLY A 608 -20.37 -5.19 -8.62
N GLY A 609 -19.98 -4.88 -7.38
CA GLY A 609 -19.90 -5.85 -6.29
C GLY A 609 -21.24 -6.12 -5.59
N SER A 610 -21.15 -6.82 -4.45
CA SER A 610 -22.27 -7.19 -3.57
C SER A 610 -22.17 -6.44 -2.24
N LEU A 611 -23.17 -5.62 -1.91
CA LEU A 611 -23.37 -5.08 -0.56
C LEU A 611 -24.27 -6.01 0.24
N ASP A 612 -23.70 -6.80 1.15
CA ASP A 612 -24.42 -7.78 1.97
C ASP A 612 -24.72 -7.21 3.36
N LEU A 613 -25.98 -6.79 3.56
CA LEU A 613 -26.48 -6.29 4.84
C LEU A 613 -26.54 -7.39 5.91
N ASN A 614 -26.57 -8.67 5.51
CA ASN A 614 -26.49 -9.82 6.41
C ASN A 614 -27.51 -9.76 7.58
N ASN A 615 -28.75 -9.32 7.29
CA ASN A 615 -29.85 -9.08 8.24
C ASN A 615 -29.72 -7.82 9.14
N TYR A 616 -28.65 -7.04 9.04
CA TYR A 616 -28.49 -5.78 9.76
C TYR A 616 -29.06 -4.59 8.97
N SER A 617 -30.05 -3.90 9.56
CA SER A 617 -30.69 -2.74 8.93
C SER A 617 -29.72 -1.56 8.73
N LEU A 618 -29.89 -0.85 7.61
CA LEU A 618 -29.05 0.28 7.19
C LEU A 618 -29.94 1.40 6.64
N SER A 619 -29.69 2.65 7.07
CA SER A 619 -30.34 3.86 6.55
C SER A 619 -29.30 4.73 5.82
N MET A 620 -29.40 4.78 4.50
CA MET A 620 -28.52 5.54 3.60
C MET A 620 -29.05 6.97 3.40
N SER A 621 -28.18 7.96 3.21
CA SER A 621 -28.61 9.31 2.74
C SER A 621 -28.72 9.43 1.22
N SER A 622 -28.21 8.45 0.47
CA SER A 622 -28.54 8.21 -0.94
C SER A 622 -28.08 6.83 -1.38
N LEU A 623 -28.82 6.24 -2.33
CA LEU A 623 -28.44 5.02 -3.02
C LEU A 623 -28.22 5.33 -4.51
N SER A 624 -27.11 4.87 -5.08
CA SER A 624 -26.83 5.00 -6.51
C SER A 624 -26.04 3.81 -7.04
N GLY A 625 -25.90 3.70 -8.36
CA GLY A 625 -24.82 2.91 -8.98
C GLY A 625 -25.21 2.17 -10.25
N GLN A 626 -24.18 1.75 -10.96
CA GLN A 626 -24.27 1.22 -12.33
C GLN A 626 -24.64 -0.27 -12.41
N GLY A 627 -24.64 -1.01 -11.29
CA GLY A 627 -24.91 -2.45 -11.29
C GLY A 627 -24.70 -3.12 -9.93
N GLY A 628 -24.17 -4.35 -9.94
CA GLY A 628 -23.96 -5.13 -8.73
C GLY A 628 -25.25 -5.56 -8.02
N SER A 629 -25.18 -5.80 -6.71
CA SER A 629 -26.33 -6.24 -5.90
C SER A 629 -26.31 -5.74 -4.45
N ILE A 630 -27.49 -5.62 -3.84
CA ILE A 630 -27.69 -5.42 -2.41
C ILE A 630 -28.46 -6.62 -1.85
N LYS A 631 -27.87 -7.34 -0.90
CA LYS A 631 -28.48 -8.48 -0.22
C LYS A 631 -28.96 -8.04 1.15
N LEU A 632 -30.28 -7.99 1.34
CA LEU A 632 -30.89 -7.56 2.60
C LEU A 632 -30.77 -8.63 3.69
N GLY A 633 -30.85 -9.92 3.32
CA GLY A 633 -31.34 -10.93 4.27
C GLY A 633 -32.74 -10.52 4.74
N SER A 634 -32.98 -10.44 6.04
CA SER A 634 -34.19 -9.87 6.64
C SER A 634 -34.08 -8.38 7.05
N ALA A 635 -33.04 -7.66 6.61
CA ALA A 635 -32.78 -6.27 7.02
C ALA A 635 -33.86 -5.28 6.53
N SER A 636 -33.98 -4.14 7.21
CA SER A 636 -34.64 -2.94 6.65
C SER A 636 -33.61 -2.05 5.97
N LEU A 637 -33.86 -1.69 4.71
CA LEU A 637 -33.08 -0.71 3.97
C LEU A 637 -33.84 0.62 3.93
N GLY A 638 -33.32 1.64 4.61
CA GLY A 638 -33.75 3.03 4.47
C GLY A 638 -32.94 3.76 3.41
N VAL A 639 -33.59 4.56 2.57
CA VAL A 639 -32.94 5.48 1.62
C VAL A 639 -33.59 6.85 1.78
N ASN A 640 -32.97 7.72 2.58
CA ASN A 640 -33.47 9.04 2.94
C ASN A 640 -32.73 10.14 2.17
N GLN A 641 -33.09 10.35 0.91
CA GLN A 641 -32.31 11.17 -0.03
C GLN A 641 -33.01 12.44 -0.48
N THR A 642 -32.26 13.54 -0.51
CA THR A 642 -32.70 14.87 -0.96
C THR A 642 -32.38 15.15 -2.44
N ILE A 643 -31.59 14.29 -3.08
CA ILE A 643 -31.19 14.40 -4.49
C ILE A 643 -31.76 13.24 -5.31
N ASN A 644 -31.87 13.45 -6.62
CA ASN A 644 -32.30 12.41 -7.56
C ASN A 644 -31.13 11.45 -7.86
N THR A 645 -31.38 10.15 -7.81
CA THR A 645 -30.38 9.10 -8.09
C THR A 645 -30.98 7.94 -8.88
N ARG A 646 -30.11 7.12 -9.46
CA ARG A 646 -30.44 5.88 -10.17
C ARG A 646 -29.60 4.73 -9.64
N TYR A 647 -30.22 3.57 -9.44
CA TYR A 647 -29.56 2.30 -9.16
C TYR A 647 -30.00 1.23 -10.16
N ASN A 648 -29.01 0.70 -10.90
CA ASN A 648 -29.21 -0.32 -11.94
C ASN A 648 -29.00 -1.76 -11.46
N GLY A 649 -28.45 -1.96 -10.26
CA GLY A 649 -28.28 -3.29 -9.67
C GLY A 649 -29.54 -3.84 -9.01
N ASN A 650 -29.46 -5.09 -8.54
CA ASN A 650 -30.58 -5.80 -7.93
C ASN A 650 -30.61 -5.64 -6.40
N ILE A 651 -31.80 -5.63 -5.81
CA ILE A 651 -32.00 -5.75 -4.36
C ILE A 651 -32.72 -7.07 -4.06
N ASP A 652 -32.16 -7.90 -3.17
CA ASP A 652 -32.58 -9.28 -2.94
C ASP A 652 -32.72 -9.62 -1.45
N GLY A 653 -33.66 -10.50 -1.08
CA GLY A 653 -33.85 -11.00 0.29
C GLY A 653 -35.31 -11.10 0.75
N THR A 654 -35.54 -11.16 2.06
CA THR A 654 -36.87 -11.08 2.69
C THR A 654 -37.13 -9.74 3.38
N GLY A 655 -36.09 -8.90 3.46
CA GLY A 655 -36.11 -7.54 3.99
C GLY A 655 -37.02 -6.56 3.23
N ASN A 656 -37.15 -5.36 3.78
CA ASN A 656 -38.03 -4.29 3.28
C ASN A 656 -37.23 -3.05 2.86
N LEU A 657 -37.85 -2.20 2.02
CA LEU A 657 -37.31 -0.93 1.56
C LEU A 657 -38.18 0.24 2.06
N THR A 658 -37.57 1.29 2.61
CA THR A 658 -38.23 2.56 2.89
C THR A 658 -37.52 3.70 2.16
N LYS A 659 -38.19 4.32 1.19
CA LYS A 659 -37.74 5.52 0.48
C LYS A 659 -38.32 6.76 1.17
N SER A 660 -37.48 7.71 1.57
CA SER A 660 -37.87 9.00 2.14
C SER A 660 -36.94 10.14 1.64
N GLY A 661 -37.19 11.36 2.09
CA GLY A 661 -36.53 12.56 1.58
C GLY A 661 -37.01 12.97 0.18
N ASP A 662 -36.85 14.24 -0.18
CA ASP A 662 -37.55 14.85 -1.33
C ASP A 662 -37.05 14.39 -2.70
N GLY A 663 -35.86 13.80 -2.77
CA GLY A 663 -35.26 13.32 -4.02
C GLY A 663 -35.95 12.09 -4.59
N TRP A 664 -35.75 11.84 -5.89
CA TRP A 664 -36.26 10.66 -6.59
C TRP A 664 -35.24 9.53 -6.63
N LEU A 665 -35.67 8.30 -6.33
CA LEU A 665 -34.86 7.09 -6.54
C LEU A 665 -35.39 6.34 -7.77
N VAL A 666 -34.53 6.05 -8.75
CA VAL A 666 -34.84 5.17 -9.89
C VAL A 666 -34.25 3.79 -9.62
N LEU A 667 -35.08 2.75 -9.62
CA LEU A 667 -34.68 1.35 -9.52
C LEU A 667 -34.93 0.65 -10.87
N ASN A 668 -33.83 0.31 -11.56
CA ASN A 668 -33.87 -0.31 -12.88
C ASN A 668 -33.57 -1.82 -12.87
N GLY A 669 -33.09 -2.36 -11.74
CA GLY A 669 -32.74 -3.77 -11.60
C GLY A 669 -33.92 -4.74 -11.45
N GLN A 670 -33.57 -6.02 -11.33
CA GLN A 670 -34.48 -7.13 -11.04
C GLN A 670 -34.56 -7.35 -9.52
N ASN A 671 -35.33 -6.54 -8.81
CA ASN A 671 -35.39 -6.61 -7.35
C ASN A 671 -36.26 -7.80 -6.89
N SER A 672 -35.61 -8.87 -6.40
CA SER A 672 -36.30 -10.10 -5.98
C SER A 672 -36.86 -10.04 -4.56
N TYR A 673 -36.54 -9.00 -3.77
CA TYR A 673 -36.92 -8.97 -2.36
C TYR A 673 -38.44 -9.06 -2.12
N SER A 674 -38.83 -9.86 -1.11
CA SER A 674 -40.23 -10.18 -0.83
C SER A 674 -40.91 -9.30 0.22
N GLY A 675 -40.14 -8.52 0.99
CA GLY A 675 -40.68 -7.57 1.95
C GLY A 675 -41.32 -6.35 1.27
N SER A 676 -42.11 -5.58 2.02
CA SER A 676 -42.80 -4.41 1.50
C SER A 676 -41.84 -3.27 1.13
N THR A 677 -42.32 -2.38 0.25
CA THR A 677 -41.71 -1.08 -0.05
C THR A 677 -42.63 0.02 0.45
N LEU A 678 -42.11 0.92 1.29
CA LEU A 678 -42.79 2.13 1.71
C LEU A 678 -42.14 3.34 1.03
N ILE A 679 -42.94 4.18 0.38
CA ILE A 679 -42.52 5.51 -0.08
C ILE A 679 -43.13 6.54 0.87
N ASN A 680 -42.28 7.27 1.57
CA ASN A 680 -42.62 8.21 2.65
C ASN A 680 -41.79 9.51 2.51
N GLY A 681 -41.68 9.99 1.26
CA GLY A 681 -40.96 11.21 0.87
C GLY A 681 -40.41 11.12 -0.54
N GLY A 682 -40.57 12.20 -1.31
CA GLY A 682 -40.07 12.33 -2.68
C GLY A 682 -40.74 11.32 -3.63
N GLY A 683 -39.94 10.73 -4.53
CA GLY A 683 -40.44 9.78 -5.51
C GLY A 683 -39.63 8.49 -5.64
N LEU A 684 -40.27 7.45 -6.18
CA LEU A 684 -39.68 6.18 -6.59
C LEU A 684 -40.11 5.87 -8.03
N VAL A 685 -39.17 5.51 -8.89
CA VAL A 685 -39.41 5.03 -10.26
C VAL A 685 -38.98 3.57 -10.35
N ILE A 686 -39.86 2.68 -10.81
CA ILE A 686 -39.52 1.28 -11.11
C ILE A 686 -39.45 1.13 -12.63
N GLY A 687 -38.23 1.06 -13.16
CA GLY A 687 -37.93 1.10 -14.58
C GLY A 687 -38.15 2.49 -15.19
N ASP A 688 -37.06 3.16 -15.55
CA ASP A 688 -37.10 4.26 -16.52
C ASP A 688 -37.28 3.75 -17.96
N ALA A 689 -37.34 4.66 -18.92
CA ALA A 689 -37.66 4.36 -20.33
C ALA A 689 -36.72 3.33 -20.99
N ASP A 690 -35.46 3.24 -20.55
CA ASP A 690 -34.47 2.30 -21.09
C ASP A 690 -34.54 0.92 -20.39
N HIS A 691 -35.30 0.79 -19.30
CA HIS A 691 -35.37 -0.39 -18.44
C HIS A 691 -36.81 -0.92 -18.24
N PRO A 692 -37.59 -1.20 -19.31
CA PRO A 692 -38.95 -1.74 -19.21
C PRO A 692 -39.03 -3.10 -18.51
N GLY A 693 -37.93 -3.85 -18.45
CA GLY A 693 -37.85 -5.12 -17.73
C GLY A 693 -37.76 -4.99 -16.21
N ALA A 694 -37.55 -3.79 -15.65
CA ALA A 694 -37.30 -3.59 -14.21
C ALA A 694 -38.43 -4.17 -13.33
N LYS A 695 -38.05 -4.74 -12.19
CA LYS A 695 -38.99 -5.46 -11.31
C LYS A 695 -38.79 -5.11 -9.84
N LEU A 696 -39.88 -5.12 -9.09
CA LEU A 696 -39.92 -5.10 -7.62
C LEU A 696 -40.91 -6.16 -7.15
N THR A 697 -40.44 -7.17 -6.42
CA THR A 697 -41.25 -8.37 -6.14
C THR A 697 -42.21 -8.21 -4.97
N GLY A 698 -41.85 -7.43 -3.95
CA GLY A 698 -42.74 -7.06 -2.84
C GLY A 698 -43.87 -6.09 -3.21
N ASN A 699 -44.76 -5.86 -2.24
CA ASN A 699 -45.86 -4.89 -2.36
C ASN A 699 -45.38 -3.47 -2.07
N VAL A 700 -45.87 -2.48 -2.83
CA VAL A 700 -45.52 -1.06 -2.69
C VAL A 700 -46.67 -0.27 -2.05
N THR A 701 -46.36 0.48 -1.00
CA THR A 701 -47.25 1.44 -0.34
C THR A 701 -46.75 2.86 -0.57
N VAL A 702 -47.58 3.70 -1.18
CA VAL A 702 -47.32 5.13 -1.39
C VAL A 702 -47.96 5.94 -0.26
N GLY A 703 -47.16 6.59 0.57
CA GLY A 703 -47.60 7.48 1.64
C GLY A 703 -47.97 8.89 1.15
N ALA A 704 -48.45 9.73 2.07
CA ALA A 704 -48.80 11.12 1.77
C ALA A 704 -47.58 11.91 1.25
N GLY A 705 -47.81 12.82 0.28
CA GLY A 705 -46.76 13.64 -0.33
C GLY A 705 -45.73 12.86 -1.16
N SER A 706 -45.92 11.56 -1.35
CA SER A 706 -44.99 10.67 -2.04
C SER A 706 -45.51 10.27 -3.43
N THR A 707 -44.61 10.00 -4.37
CA THR A 707 -44.97 9.54 -5.72
C THR A 707 -44.33 8.20 -6.09
N LEU A 708 -45.09 7.30 -6.73
CA LEU A 708 -44.59 6.13 -7.45
C LEU A 708 -44.77 6.35 -8.96
N GLY A 709 -43.80 5.90 -9.76
CA GLY A 709 -43.91 5.86 -11.22
C GLY A 709 -42.99 4.84 -11.90
N GLY A 710 -42.80 5.01 -13.21
CA GLY A 710 -42.03 4.09 -14.06
C GLY A 710 -42.90 3.09 -14.85
N ILE A 711 -42.22 2.24 -15.62
CA ILE A 711 -42.83 1.30 -16.59
C ILE A 711 -42.57 -0.18 -16.28
N GLY A 712 -41.95 -0.49 -15.14
CA GLY A 712 -41.63 -1.85 -14.73
C GLY A 712 -42.80 -2.64 -14.14
N THR A 713 -42.47 -3.72 -13.42
CA THR A 713 -43.43 -4.59 -12.74
C THR A 713 -43.27 -4.54 -11.21
N ILE A 714 -44.36 -4.32 -10.48
CA ILE A 714 -44.41 -4.37 -9.00
C ILE A 714 -45.30 -5.52 -8.51
N GLY A 715 -45.09 -6.03 -7.29
CA GLY A 715 -45.87 -7.15 -6.74
C GLY A 715 -47.34 -6.81 -6.43
N GLY A 716 -47.57 -5.62 -5.87
CA GLY A 716 -48.89 -5.13 -5.49
C GLY A 716 -48.83 -3.63 -5.14
N LEU A 717 -49.96 -2.92 -5.19
CA LEU A 717 -50.00 -1.47 -5.03
C LEU A 717 -51.05 -1.03 -4.00
N THR A 718 -50.65 -0.19 -3.05
CA THR A 718 -51.55 0.59 -2.20
C THR A 718 -51.15 2.07 -2.23
N VAL A 719 -52.07 2.96 -2.57
CA VAL A 719 -51.86 4.41 -2.58
C VAL A 719 -52.72 5.02 -1.47
N ALA A 720 -52.08 5.55 -0.44
CA ALA A 720 -52.76 6.17 0.70
C ALA A 720 -53.25 7.59 0.37
N SER A 721 -54.08 8.16 1.25
CA SER A 721 -54.53 9.55 1.13
C SER A 721 -53.33 10.52 1.01
N GLY A 722 -53.38 11.44 0.04
CA GLY A 722 -52.29 12.35 -0.30
C GLY A 722 -51.09 11.71 -1.02
N GLY A 723 -51.08 10.40 -1.28
CA GLY A 723 -50.08 9.73 -2.11
C GLY A 723 -50.45 9.78 -3.59
N THR A 724 -49.44 9.75 -4.47
CA THR A 724 -49.61 9.83 -5.92
C THR A 724 -49.05 8.59 -6.63
N ILE A 725 -49.84 8.00 -7.53
CA ILE A 725 -49.36 7.06 -8.55
C ILE A 725 -49.34 7.77 -9.90
N ALA A 726 -48.20 7.75 -10.58
CA ALA A 726 -47.96 8.33 -11.89
C ALA A 726 -47.13 7.33 -12.72
N PRO A 727 -47.76 6.34 -13.38
CA PRO A 727 -47.08 5.41 -14.27
C PRO A 727 -46.28 6.13 -15.35
N GLY A 728 -45.39 5.42 -16.05
CA GLY A 728 -44.64 6.01 -17.15
C GLY A 728 -43.43 6.85 -16.71
N ASN A 729 -42.84 7.50 -17.72
CA ASN A 729 -41.75 8.46 -17.67
C ASN A 729 -41.73 9.18 -19.05
N SER A 730 -42.81 9.91 -19.38
CA SER A 730 -43.54 9.81 -20.66
C SER A 730 -44.40 8.55 -20.72
N ILE A 731 -45.59 8.67 -21.33
CA ILE A 731 -46.65 7.66 -21.46
C ILE A 731 -46.15 6.19 -21.44
N GLY A 732 -46.56 5.44 -20.42
CA GLY A 732 -46.20 4.03 -20.25
C GLY A 732 -47.13 3.22 -19.34
N THR A 733 -46.94 1.91 -19.33
CA THR A 733 -47.74 0.99 -18.49
C THR A 733 -46.91 0.52 -17.28
N LEU A 734 -47.39 0.80 -16.06
CA LEU A 734 -46.88 0.13 -14.85
C LEU A 734 -47.65 -1.17 -14.65
N SER A 735 -46.92 -2.28 -14.56
CA SER A 735 -47.52 -3.62 -14.37
C SER A 735 -47.58 -3.98 -12.89
N VAL A 736 -48.71 -4.55 -12.44
CA VAL A 736 -48.94 -4.96 -11.05
C VAL A 736 -49.26 -6.45 -11.01
N ALA A 737 -48.35 -7.26 -10.51
CA ALA A 737 -48.45 -8.72 -10.43
C ALA A 737 -49.35 -9.22 -9.28
N GLY A 738 -50.40 -8.45 -8.97
CA GLY A 738 -51.27 -8.60 -7.81
C GLY A 738 -52.32 -7.49 -7.76
N ASN A 739 -52.80 -7.19 -6.55
CA ASN A 739 -53.93 -6.26 -6.36
C ASN A 739 -53.50 -4.78 -6.34
N VAL A 740 -54.44 -3.90 -6.69
CA VAL A 740 -54.32 -2.44 -6.62
C VAL A 740 -55.37 -1.88 -5.65
N SER A 741 -54.96 -0.97 -4.77
CA SER A 741 -55.83 -0.24 -3.84
C SER A 741 -55.55 1.26 -3.91
N LEU A 742 -56.51 2.04 -4.40
CA LEU A 742 -56.42 3.49 -4.51
C LEU A 742 -57.35 4.13 -3.46
N GLY A 743 -56.76 4.63 -2.38
CA GLY A 743 -57.50 5.15 -1.22
C GLY A 743 -58.18 6.51 -1.48
N ALA A 744 -59.18 6.83 -0.66
CA ALA A 744 -59.82 8.15 -0.67
C ALA A 744 -58.78 9.27 -0.51
N GLY A 745 -58.83 10.27 -1.38
CA GLY A 745 -57.87 11.39 -1.36
C GLY A 745 -56.45 11.07 -1.85
N SER A 746 -56.18 9.85 -2.35
CA SER A 746 -55.01 9.59 -3.19
C SER A 746 -55.18 10.20 -4.59
N THR A 747 -54.12 10.27 -5.38
CA THR A 747 -54.15 10.77 -6.77
C THR A 747 -53.57 9.74 -7.72
N TYR A 748 -54.32 9.39 -8.76
CA TYR A 748 -53.78 8.76 -9.97
C TYR A 748 -53.54 9.84 -11.03
N ARG A 749 -52.27 10.15 -11.29
CA ARG A 749 -51.86 11.00 -12.41
C ARG A 749 -51.67 10.15 -13.67
N VAL A 750 -52.18 10.65 -14.78
CA VAL A 750 -52.18 9.96 -16.08
C VAL A 750 -51.78 10.95 -17.18
N GLU A 751 -50.69 10.67 -17.89
CA GLU A 751 -50.34 11.33 -19.14
C GLU A 751 -51.16 10.74 -20.31
N ILE A 752 -51.57 11.58 -21.25
CA ILE A 752 -52.22 11.19 -22.52
C ILE A 752 -51.58 11.94 -23.70
N ASP A 753 -51.67 11.36 -24.91
CA ASP A 753 -51.27 12.01 -26.16
C ASP A 753 -52.40 12.11 -27.21
N PRO A 754 -52.24 12.93 -28.27
CA PRO A 754 -53.22 13.00 -29.36
C PRO A 754 -53.32 11.72 -30.20
N ALA A 755 -52.29 10.85 -30.16
CA ALA A 755 -52.27 9.59 -30.90
C ALA A 755 -53.09 8.48 -30.22
N GLY A 756 -53.61 8.71 -29.01
CA GLY A 756 -54.43 7.76 -28.25
C GLY A 756 -53.66 6.87 -27.29
N ALA A 757 -52.38 7.13 -27.04
CA ALA A 757 -51.64 6.50 -25.98
C ALA A 757 -51.95 7.19 -24.63
N SER A 758 -51.90 6.41 -23.55
CA SER A 758 -52.07 6.90 -22.18
C SER A 758 -51.21 6.11 -21.21
N ASP A 759 -50.83 6.74 -20.10
CA ASP A 759 -50.37 5.99 -18.94
C ASP A 759 -51.41 4.97 -18.51
N ARG A 760 -50.94 3.83 -18.01
CA ARG A 760 -51.82 2.73 -17.60
C ARG A 760 -51.30 2.00 -16.37
N ILE A 761 -52.22 1.64 -15.48
CA ILE A 761 -52.01 0.62 -14.45
C ILE A 761 -52.58 -0.71 -14.98
N ALA A 762 -51.73 -1.73 -15.14
CA ALA A 762 -52.13 -3.06 -15.61
C ALA A 762 -51.96 -4.10 -14.50
N ALA A 763 -53.06 -4.47 -13.85
CA ALA A 763 -53.08 -5.39 -12.72
C ALA A 763 -53.59 -6.79 -13.10
N SER A 764 -52.87 -7.83 -12.66
CA SER A 764 -53.34 -9.22 -12.76
C SER A 764 -54.26 -9.64 -11.60
N GLY A 765 -54.25 -8.88 -10.50
CA GLY A 765 -55.20 -9.00 -9.40
C GLY A 765 -56.46 -8.15 -9.61
N SER A 766 -57.17 -7.85 -8.52
CA SER A 766 -58.30 -6.91 -8.52
C SER A 766 -57.86 -5.47 -8.24
N ALA A 767 -58.66 -4.50 -8.66
CA ALA A 767 -58.48 -3.09 -8.33
C ALA A 767 -59.64 -2.55 -7.49
N VAL A 768 -59.32 -1.97 -6.33
CA VAL A 768 -60.26 -1.29 -5.45
C VAL A 768 -60.02 0.21 -5.52
N ILE A 769 -61.04 0.97 -5.92
CA ILE A 769 -60.97 2.42 -6.10
C ILE A 769 -61.93 3.09 -5.11
N ALA A 770 -61.38 3.62 -4.03
CA ALA A 770 -62.15 4.13 -2.89
C ALA A 770 -62.32 5.66 -2.92
N GLY A 771 -62.68 6.23 -4.07
CA GLY A 771 -62.81 7.70 -4.22
C GLY A 771 -61.46 8.43 -4.34
N ALA A 772 -60.46 7.79 -4.95
CA ALA A 772 -59.22 8.45 -5.38
C ALA A 772 -59.50 9.54 -6.43
N ASN A 773 -58.59 10.51 -6.57
CA ASN A 773 -58.66 11.54 -7.61
C ASN A 773 -57.96 11.07 -8.89
N VAL A 774 -58.38 11.57 -10.06
CA VAL A 774 -57.63 11.46 -11.32
C VAL A 774 -57.13 12.85 -11.73
N ASP A 775 -55.84 12.94 -12.09
CA ASP A 775 -55.16 14.17 -12.51
C ASP A 775 -54.56 13.98 -13.91
N VAL A 776 -55.15 14.63 -14.92
CA VAL A 776 -54.79 14.36 -16.32
C VAL A 776 -53.78 15.36 -16.84
N VAL A 777 -52.59 14.85 -17.18
CA VAL A 777 -51.52 15.55 -17.88
C VAL A 777 -51.62 15.26 -19.37
N LYS A 778 -51.29 16.23 -20.22
CA LYS A 778 -51.43 16.11 -21.67
C LYS A 778 -50.12 16.46 -22.40
N VAL A 779 -49.69 15.60 -23.32
CA VAL A 779 -48.70 15.94 -24.34
C VAL A 779 -49.28 17.03 -25.26
N LEU A 780 -48.46 17.87 -25.88
CA LEU A 780 -48.95 18.93 -26.75
C LEU A 780 -49.64 18.37 -28.01
N GLY A 781 -50.88 18.78 -28.28
CA GLY A 781 -51.55 18.55 -29.58
C GLY A 781 -53.07 18.37 -29.50
N ASN A 782 -53.61 17.63 -30.48
CA ASN A 782 -55.02 17.72 -30.90
C ASN A 782 -55.93 16.62 -30.30
N TYR A 783 -56.49 16.89 -29.12
CA TYR A 783 -57.42 16.02 -28.40
C TYR A 783 -58.86 16.06 -28.95
N MET A 784 -59.12 15.28 -30.00
CA MET A 784 -60.46 15.19 -30.61
C MET A 784 -61.49 14.49 -29.70
N PRO A 785 -62.73 15.02 -29.60
CA PRO A 785 -63.86 14.32 -28.98
C PRO A 785 -64.12 12.94 -29.61
N GLY A 786 -64.58 11.99 -28.80
CA GLY A 786 -64.76 10.59 -29.19
C GLY A 786 -63.50 9.72 -29.06
N ARG A 787 -62.35 10.28 -28.68
CA ARG A 787 -61.17 9.48 -28.30
C ARG A 787 -61.37 8.86 -26.92
N ARG A 788 -60.99 7.57 -26.79
CA ARG A 788 -61.00 6.77 -25.56
C ARG A 788 -59.59 6.29 -25.25
N TYR A 789 -59.17 6.42 -24.00
CA TYR A 789 -57.88 5.98 -23.48
C TYR A 789 -58.10 4.90 -22.41
N THR A 790 -57.16 3.95 -22.27
CA THR A 790 -57.27 2.85 -21.30
C THR A 790 -56.30 3.08 -20.14
N ILE A 791 -56.81 3.58 -19.02
CA ILE A 791 -55.98 4.09 -17.92
C ILE A 791 -55.79 3.06 -16.81
N LEU A 792 -56.75 2.16 -16.59
CA LEU A 792 -56.59 1.07 -15.63
C LEU A 792 -57.23 -0.21 -16.16
N SER A 793 -56.58 -1.35 -15.95
CA SER A 793 -57.17 -2.67 -16.16
C SER A 793 -56.82 -3.62 -15.02
N ALA A 794 -57.77 -4.44 -14.58
CA ALA A 794 -57.61 -5.43 -13.52
C ALA A 794 -58.27 -6.77 -13.91
N ASP A 795 -57.48 -7.83 -14.08
CA ASP A 795 -58.00 -9.14 -14.50
C ASP A 795 -58.91 -9.78 -13.43
N GLY A 796 -58.61 -9.53 -12.15
CA GLY A 796 -59.45 -9.87 -11.00
C GLY A 796 -60.69 -8.98 -10.81
N GLY A 797 -60.90 -8.00 -11.70
CA GLY A 797 -62.04 -7.09 -11.70
C GLY A 797 -61.85 -5.80 -10.91
N ILE A 798 -62.73 -4.83 -11.15
CA ILE A 798 -62.72 -3.50 -10.54
C ILE A 798 -63.89 -3.37 -9.55
N THR A 799 -63.64 -2.77 -8.39
CA THR A 799 -64.66 -2.41 -7.39
C THR A 799 -64.50 -0.95 -6.96
N GLY A 800 -65.60 -0.20 -6.96
CA GLY A 800 -65.62 1.23 -6.63
C GLY A 800 -65.29 2.14 -7.82
N THR A 801 -65.16 3.44 -7.56
CA THR A 801 -64.94 4.48 -8.58
C THR A 801 -63.99 5.56 -8.07
N PHE A 802 -63.39 6.31 -9.00
CA PHE A 802 -62.72 7.57 -8.67
C PHE A 802 -63.75 8.61 -8.17
N GLY A 803 -63.28 9.57 -7.37
CA GLY A 803 -64.10 10.62 -6.74
C GLY A 803 -64.10 11.92 -7.53
N ASN A 804 -62.93 12.51 -7.77
CA ASN A 804 -62.77 13.74 -8.56
C ASN A 804 -61.92 13.49 -9.81
N LEU A 805 -62.15 14.27 -10.86
CA LEU A 805 -61.36 14.33 -12.08
C LEU A 805 -60.90 15.77 -12.31
N SER A 806 -59.59 15.99 -12.35
CA SER A 806 -58.97 17.28 -12.66
C SER A 806 -58.53 17.32 -14.12
N GLN A 807 -58.85 18.42 -14.82
CA GLN A 807 -58.50 18.63 -16.22
C GLN A 807 -58.20 20.11 -16.52
N ASN A 808 -57.26 20.37 -17.42
CA ASN A 808 -56.90 21.71 -17.89
C ASN A 808 -57.30 21.90 -19.37
N MET A 809 -58.61 21.93 -19.65
CA MET A 809 -59.15 22.11 -21.01
C MET A 809 -60.44 22.98 -21.02
N PRO A 810 -60.57 23.96 -21.94
CA PRO A 810 -61.69 24.91 -21.94
C PRO A 810 -62.95 24.46 -22.73
N PHE A 811 -62.82 23.60 -23.75
CA PHE A 811 -63.94 23.22 -24.65
C PHE A 811 -64.25 21.71 -24.71
N VAL A 812 -63.45 20.88 -24.06
CA VAL A 812 -63.67 19.43 -23.96
C VAL A 812 -63.74 19.03 -22.49
N ASP A 813 -64.62 18.10 -22.18
CA ASP A 813 -64.74 17.46 -20.88
C ASP A 813 -64.17 16.06 -20.99
N LEU A 814 -63.23 15.74 -20.11
CA LEU A 814 -62.86 14.37 -19.84
C LEU A 814 -63.94 13.71 -18.97
N GLY A 815 -64.31 12.48 -19.30
CA GLY A 815 -65.20 11.63 -18.53
C GLY A 815 -64.52 10.31 -18.17
N LEU A 816 -64.87 9.74 -17.03
CA LEU A 816 -64.45 8.39 -16.64
C LEU A 816 -65.56 7.39 -16.95
N ALA A 817 -65.24 6.38 -17.76
CA ALA A 817 -66.14 5.28 -18.09
C ALA A 817 -65.55 3.95 -17.58
N TYR A 818 -66.41 2.99 -17.28
CA TYR A 818 -66.03 1.75 -16.59
C TYR A 818 -66.66 0.54 -17.26
N ASP A 819 -65.92 -0.57 -17.30
CA ASP A 819 -66.43 -1.93 -17.46
C ASP A 819 -65.98 -2.78 -16.24
N PRO A 820 -66.39 -4.06 -16.10
CA PRO A 820 -66.03 -4.89 -14.94
C PRO A 820 -64.52 -5.09 -14.69
N ARG A 821 -63.66 -4.81 -15.68
CA ARG A 821 -62.20 -4.98 -15.66
C ARG A 821 -61.40 -3.76 -16.09
N THR A 822 -62.03 -2.75 -16.72
CA THR A 822 -61.31 -1.60 -17.30
C THR A 822 -61.87 -0.25 -16.83
N VAL A 823 -60.99 0.72 -16.56
CA VAL A 823 -61.34 2.15 -16.51
C VAL A 823 -60.81 2.85 -17.76
N TYR A 824 -61.70 3.62 -18.37
CA TYR A 824 -61.46 4.43 -19.55
C TYR A 824 -61.53 5.92 -19.21
N LEU A 825 -60.73 6.71 -19.93
CA LEU A 825 -60.84 8.16 -20.00
C LEU A 825 -61.36 8.52 -21.39
N ASP A 826 -62.55 9.11 -21.46
CA ASP A 826 -63.25 9.48 -22.69
C ASP A 826 -63.21 11.01 -22.89
N ILE A 827 -62.96 11.47 -24.12
CA ILE A 827 -63.05 12.89 -24.48
C ILE A 827 -64.44 13.21 -25.03
N ALA A 828 -65.19 14.07 -24.33
CA ALA A 828 -66.43 14.66 -24.81
C ALA A 828 -66.24 16.16 -25.16
N ARG A 829 -67.09 16.70 -26.04
CA ARG A 829 -67.24 18.17 -26.17
C ARG A 829 -67.98 18.67 -24.93
N ASN A 830 -67.42 19.65 -24.21
CA ASN A 830 -68.08 20.22 -23.03
C ASN A 830 -69.24 21.16 -23.41
N LYS A 831 -69.99 21.61 -22.40
CA LYS A 831 -71.14 22.53 -22.59
C LYS A 831 -70.73 24.00 -22.76
N VAL A 832 -69.44 24.34 -22.80
CA VAL A 832 -68.95 25.71 -23.02
C VAL A 832 -69.00 26.01 -24.51
N LEU A 833 -70.00 26.79 -24.92
CA LEU A 833 -70.12 27.26 -26.30
C LEU A 833 -69.03 28.30 -26.59
N PHE A 834 -68.43 28.28 -27.78
CA PHE A 834 -67.41 29.23 -28.21
C PHE A 834 -67.79 30.71 -27.97
N PRO A 835 -69.04 31.18 -28.19
CA PRO A 835 -69.43 32.55 -27.88
C PRO A 835 -69.28 32.96 -26.40
N SER A 836 -69.29 32.00 -25.46
CA SER A 836 -69.21 32.33 -24.03
C SER A 836 -67.80 32.70 -23.54
N VAL A 837 -66.75 32.42 -24.33
CA VAL A 837 -65.37 32.88 -24.03
C VAL A 837 -64.97 34.17 -24.75
N GLY A 838 -65.72 34.58 -25.78
CA GLY A 838 -65.44 35.79 -26.56
C GLY A 838 -65.76 37.06 -25.76
N VAL A 839 -64.84 38.04 -25.77
CA VAL A 839 -64.97 39.29 -24.99
C VAL A 839 -65.49 40.45 -25.86
N THR A 840 -65.00 40.58 -27.11
CA THR A 840 -65.55 41.57 -28.06
C THR A 840 -66.82 41.06 -28.75
N ALA A 841 -67.62 41.97 -29.33
CA ALA A 841 -68.80 41.58 -30.11
C ALA A 841 -68.41 40.71 -31.33
N ASN A 842 -67.36 41.11 -32.05
CA ASN A 842 -66.85 40.38 -33.21
C ASN A 842 -66.32 39.00 -32.82
N GLN A 843 -65.55 38.88 -31.72
CA GLN A 843 -65.13 37.58 -31.18
C GLN A 843 -66.34 36.67 -30.92
N ARG A 844 -67.41 37.17 -30.30
CA ARG A 844 -68.62 36.37 -30.02
C ARG A 844 -69.39 35.98 -31.29
N MET A 845 -69.48 36.87 -32.28
CA MET A 845 -70.14 36.58 -33.56
C MET A 845 -69.36 35.58 -34.41
N THR A 846 -68.03 35.75 -34.53
CA THR A 846 -67.15 34.79 -35.20
C THR A 846 -67.15 33.44 -34.48
N ALA A 847 -67.11 33.43 -33.14
CA ALA A 847 -67.23 32.21 -32.36
C ALA A 847 -68.57 31.48 -32.58
N ALA A 848 -69.69 32.22 -32.72
CA ALA A 848 -71.00 31.64 -33.01
C ALA A 848 -71.04 31.02 -34.41
N ALA A 849 -70.50 31.74 -35.41
CA ALA A 849 -70.38 31.21 -36.77
C ALA A 849 -69.52 29.94 -36.81
N VAL A 850 -68.38 29.92 -36.10
CA VAL A 850 -67.53 28.72 -36.02
C VAL A 850 -68.25 27.57 -35.33
N GLU A 851 -68.97 27.79 -34.21
CA GLU A 851 -69.69 26.71 -33.52
C GLU A 851 -70.73 26.02 -34.43
N THR A 852 -71.38 26.76 -35.33
CA THR A 852 -72.36 26.17 -36.28
C THR A 852 -71.74 25.25 -37.34
N LEU A 853 -70.42 25.21 -37.49
CA LEU A 853 -69.74 24.35 -38.47
C LEU A 853 -69.69 22.87 -38.05
N GLY A 854 -69.78 22.58 -36.75
CA GLY A 854 -69.78 21.23 -36.18
C GLY A 854 -68.44 20.48 -36.23
N GLY A 855 -68.34 19.44 -35.41
CA GLY A 855 -67.14 18.59 -35.33
C GLY A 855 -66.83 17.88 -36.64
N GLY A 856 -65.55 17.80 -37.00
CA GLY A 856 -65.08 17.33 -38.31
C GLY A 856 -64.93 18.45 -39.35
N ASN A 857 -65.30 19.69 -39.02
CA ASN A 857 -64.90 20.86 -39.79
C ASN A 857 -63.56 21.40 -39.27
N ALA A 858 -62.57 21.54 -40.15
CA ALA A 858 -61.21 21.96 -39.77
C ALA A 858 -61.14 23.29 -39.00
N VAL A 859 -62.09 24.22 -39.18
CA VAL A 859 -62.15 25.49 -38.43
C VAL A 859 -62.84 25.31 -37.08
N TYR A 860 -63.86 24.45 -36.98
CA TYR A 860 -64.47 24.06 -35.70
C TYR A 860 -63.45 23.34 -34.83
N ASP A 861 -62.85 22.28 -35.36
CA ASP A 861 -61.92 21.42 -34.63
C ASP A 861 -60.70 22.22 -34.15
N ALA A 862 -60.12 23.08 -34.98
CA ALA A 862 -59.03 23.97 -34.58
C ALA A 862 -59.37 24.90 -33.40
N VAL A 863 -60.66 25.25 -33.22
CA VAL A 863 -61.13 26.07 -32.09
C VAL A 863 -61.48 25.23 -30.85
N VAL A 864 -62.04 24.01 -31.00
CA VAL A 864 -62.21 23.06 -29.87
C VAL A 864 -60.87 22.83 -29.14
N LEU A 865 -59.79 22.78 -29.91
CA LEU A 865 -58.47 22.33 -29.49
C LEU A 865 -57.57 23.42 -28.86
N GLN A 866 -58.05 24.65 -28.72
CA GLN A 866 -57.28 25.73 -28.08
C GLN A 866 -57.03 25.42 -26.60
N ALA A 867 -55.80 25.60 -26.10
CA ALA A 867 -55.43 25.15 -24.76
C ALA A 867 -55.96 26.08 -23.66
N SER A 868 -56.34 27.31 -24.01
CA SER A 868 -56.90 28.32 -23.10
C SER A 868 -58.03 29.13 -23.74
N ALA A 869 -58.84 29.79 -22.90
CA ALA A 869 -59.87 30.72 -23.38
C ALA A 869 -59.26 31.94 -24.11
N ASP A 870 -58.03 32.33 -23.79
CA ASP A 870 -57.32 33.44 -24.45
C ASP A 870 -56.77 33.06 -25.83
N GLU A 871 -56.28 31.83 -26.00
CA GLU A 871 -55.95 31.30 -27.33
C GLU A 871 -57.17 31.26 -28.24
N ALA A 872 -58.33 30.83 -27.73
CA ALA A 872 -59.59 30.88 -28.46
C ALA A 872 -60.02 32.31 -28.79
N ARG A 873 -59.94 33.26 -27.84
CA ARG A 873 -60.16 34.70 -28.12
C ARG A 873 -59.25 35.22 -29.23
N ALA A 874 -57.98 34.82 -29.25
CA ALA A 874 -57.03 35.16 -30.29
C ALA A 874 -57.35 34.48 -31.63
N ALA A 875 -57.83 33.23 -31.62
CA ALA A 875 -58.31 32.53 -32.82
C ALA A 875 -59.53 33.25 -33.43
N PHE A 876 -60.52 33.64 -32.63
CA PHE A 876 -61.65 34.44 -33.11
C PHE A 876 -61.22 35.80 -33.64
N GLY A 877 -60.27 36.49 -33.00
CA GLY A 877 -59.72 37.77 -33.49
C GLY A 877 -58.90 37.67 -34.80
N ARG A 878 -58.37 36.48 -35.12
CA ARG A 878 -57.78 36.18 -36.44
C ARG A 878 -58.87 35.89 -37.47
N LEU A 879 -59.84 35.04 -37.11
CA LEU A 879 -60.94 34.63 -37.98
C LEU A 879 -61.96 35.76 -38.27
N SER A 880 -62.07 36.77 -37.40
CA SER A 880 -62.90 37.97 -37.61
C SER A 880 -62.26 38.98 -38.57
N GLY A 881 -60.96 38.83 -38.90
CA GLY A 881 -60.20 39.79 -39.68
C GLY A 881 -59.85 41.10 -38.94
N GLU A 882 -60.19 41.22 -37.65
CA GLU A 882 -59.97 42.46 -36.87
C GLU A 882 -58.50 42.90 -36.84
N ALA A 883 -57.55 41.98 -36.88
CA ALA A 883 -56.11 42.28 -36.99
C ALA A 883 -55.77 43.08 -38.27
N HIS A 884 -56.43 42.80 -39.39
CA HIS A 884 -56.23 43.53 -40.65
C HIS A 884 -57.06 44.82 -40.72
N ALA A 885 -58.25 44.85 -40.11
CA ALA A 885 -59.04 46.07 -40.00
C ALA A 885 -58.34 47.11 -39.11
N SER A 886 -57.89 46.71 -37.92
CA SER A 886 -57.20 47.58 -36.95
C SER A 886 -55.86 48.10 -37.45
N THR A 887 -55.07 47.30 -38.17
CA THR A 887 -53.83 47.81 -38.81
C THR A 887 -54.12 48.80 -39.93
N LYS A 888 -55.20 48.62 -40.72
CA LYS A 888 -55.67 49.65 -41.66
C LYS A 888 -56.12 50.92 -40.93
N THR A 889 -56.90 50.81 -39.85
CA THR A 889 -57.35 51.98 -39.08
C THR A 889 -56.18 52.70 -38.40
N ALA A 890 -55.17 51.98 -37.91
CA ALA A 890 -53.94 52.58 -37.38
C ALA A 890 -53.17 53.35 -38.46
N LEU A 891 -52.97 52.77 -39.65
CA LEU A 891 -52.33 53.43 -40.79
C LEU A 891 -53.12 54.67 -41.26
N VAL A 892 -54.46 54.60 -41.27
CA VAL A 892 -55.33 55.75 -41.61
C VAL A 892 -55.24 56.84 -40.54
N ASN A 893 -55.24 56.51 -39.25
CA ASN A 893 -55.09 57.50 -38.18
C ASN A 893 -53.69 58.14 -38.19
N SER A 894 -52.63 57.37 -38.50
CA SER A 894 -51.28 57.92 -38.73
C SER A 894 -51.23 58.85 -39.95
N SER A 895 -52.06 58.62 -40.98
CA SER A 895 -52.16 59.51 -42.14
C SER A 895 -52.92 60.82 -41.90
N GLN A 896 -53.47 61.03 -40.70
CA GLN A 896 -54.05 62.32 -40.26
C GLN A 896 -53.08 63.16 -39.40
N LEU A 897 -51.81 62.75 -39.31
CA LEU A 897 -50.74 63.40 -38.54
C LEU A 897 -49.49 63.73 -39.40
N LEU A 898 -49.70 63.94 -40.70
CA LEU A 898 -48.71 64.43 -41.69
C LEU A 898 -49.31 65.58 -42.51
#